data_AF-A0A537NUY2-F1
#
_entry.id   AF-A0A537NUY2-F1
#
_cell.length_a   1.000
_cell.length_b   1.000
_cell.length_c   1.000
_cell.angle_alpha   90.00
_cell.angle_beta   90.00
_cell.angle_gamma   90.00
#
_symmetry.space_group_name_H-M   'P 1'
#
loop_
_entity.id
_entity.type
_entity.pdbx_description
1 polymer ?
#
loop_
_entity_poly.entity_id
_entity_poly.type
_entity_poly.pdbx_seq_one_letter_code
_entity_poly.pdbx_strand_id
1 'polypeptide(L)'
;MPVTLVVQRPDGVEYSRTVLTDQGAGGRTHDIPLIASAAGGTWRVLAYTDPKGASVGDTSFLVEDYIPDRIEFDLTADGTRVDRNAGASLTVDGRYLFGAPAAHLDIEGDVSVSADSQPFEQWKDYVFGLSDESVDAVQNTIGDLAQTDDKGHADITMPLPQLPTTSRPLKASFTIRMKEAGGRGVVRTASLPIAATGNMLGLKQEGEAGEGQQAIFSALAIDAEGNRVAVKGVNWVLKRLTTTYQWYKTNNRWSYEAVTTARKVTGGMVDIAADKPAQISAPVQWGQYRLEIVSDGLAPSSASFYAGYYTSEKANTPDMLPVALDRTSVKSGDTLTVKIDARFAGKASVQVVGERLFASELIDVPENGTTVPVKVGSDWGTGAYVVVTHFRPMDIAAKRMPTRSIGLAWFGIDRNERTLKVSLTPVDVMKPRQTLKVPVKIEGAGIEKAYVTLAAVDVGILNLTNYKPPEPETYYYGQKRLSAELYDIYGQLIDGMGGNRGPIRTGGDSGAGNFQSPPPTQAPLALFSGIVEVAADGTAEVPFDIPAFNGTIRVMAVAWTPTKVGHASVDVIARDPVVIAGTLPRFLGSGDQSRLRLDLLNAEAIPGDYALAITADGPISIDPAILNQTVKIGAVGSRTPVDIPITASGIGTVRLAATLAGPGNVQIDQSFTLSVEPANPPVTRRMVHTIEPNGGITVSKDLIADMVPGTGAVSLSVGPLSALDVPSLLRDLDRYPYGCSEQLVSRALPLLYLSELGGNDIDLDGSVKDRLTDTVQRLLARQDTNGAFGLWNSYSEDFWLSSYVTDFLLRAREKGFAVPEGALNQAVDYLRNQVGNSPNVEQGKGEDVAYALYTLARAGRAPAGDLKYFADTKIGQFGTALARAQIAAALGMLGDRPRANAAFQSAADALQGEVDGTIPTAWGYYGSPLRDAAAIVALAENGNARPPVIQAALKVIGGQRAKYRYASTQEMTWMVLAARSIVEEARAVELNVDGSAHQGALYKVYQGANLDEAHKVSNLGAAPLQAVVAVSGAPVVPEPASSNGMKLGRIYYTLDGKPADPAQVEQNTRLIVVLTASREGNDQTGNFLLVDRLPAGLEIENPTLVATGNTGSLSWLTDLTDVTYSEFRDDRFVAAFTDQSAKLAYIVRAVAPGHYALPGATVEDMYRPERNATLATTTMSVIER
;
A
#
# COMPACT_ATOMS: atom_id res chain seq x y z
N MET A 1 -28.89 19.46 -7.38
CA MET A 1 -27.89 20.10 -6.49
C MET A 1 -26.50 19.63 -6.92
N PRO A 2 -25.51 20.52 -7.10
CA PRO A 2 -24.13 20.10 -7.38
C PRO A 2 -23.54 19.36 -6.18
N VAL A 3 -22.67 18.39 -6.43
CA VAL A 3 -21.91 17.68 -5.39
C VAL A 3 -20.43 17.90 -5.64
N THR A 4 -19.69 18.28 -4.61
CA THR A 4 -18.22 18.38 -4.68
C THR A 4 -17.63 17.07 -4.16
N LEU A 5 -16.89 16.37 -5.01
CA LEU A 5 -16.04 15.26 -4.58
C LEU A 5 -14.68 15.80 -4.17
N VAL A 6 -14.17 15.29 -3.05
CA VAL A 6 -12.81 15.53 -2.57
C VAL A 6 -12.15 14.16 -2.40
N VAL A 7 -11.06 13.94 -3.12
CA VAL A 7 -10.26 12.72 -3.01
C VAL A 7 -9.12 13.01 -2.05
N GLN A 8 -8.94 12.15 -1.06
CA GLN A 8 -7.86 12.21 -0.09
C GLN A 8 -6.92 11.03 -0.26
N ARG A 9 -5.62 11.32 -0.18
CA ARG A 9 -4.57 10.32 -0.11
C ARG A 9 -4.61 9.60 1.26
N PRO A 10 -3.83 8.51 1.46
CA PRO A 10 -3.77 7.79 2.73
C PRO A 10 -3.32 8.63 3.93
N ASP A 11 -2.57 9.71 3.69
CA ASP A 11 -2.14 10.69 4.70
C ASP A 11 -3.20 11.75 5.03
N GLY A 12 -4.35 11.74 4.36
CA GLY A 12 -5.44 12.70 4.55
C GLY A 12 -5.33 14.00 3.74
N VAL A 13 -4.26 14.20 2.96
CA VAL A 13 -4.11 15.36 2.07
C VAL A 13 -5.07 15.27 0.89
N GLU A 14 -5.71 16.39 0.55
CA GLU A 14 -6.56 16.51 -0.63
C GLU A 14 -5.72 16.33 -1.90
N TYR A 15 -5.99 15.24 -2.63
CA TYR A 15 -5.41 14.95 -3.93
C TYR A 15 -6.10 15.72 -5.05
N SER A 16 -7.44 15.73 -5.03
CA SER A 16 -8.25 16.43 -6.03
C SER A 16 -9.59 16.86 -5.45
N ARG A 17 -10.15 17.91 -6.05
CA ARG A 17 -11.50 18.41 -5.77
C ARG A 17 -12.21 18.70 -7.07
N THR A 18 -13.42 18.19 -7.21
CA THR A 18 -14.20 18.33 -8.44
C THR A 18 -15.68 18.53 -8.14
N VAL A 19 -16.28 19.52 -8.79
CA VAL A 19 -17.72 19.78 -8.70
C VAL A 19 -18.43 19.01 -9.81
N LEU A 20 -19.36 18.15 -9.42
CA LEU A 20 -20.14 17.30 -10.32
C LEU A 20 -21.60 17.73 -10.37
N THR A 21 -22.13 17.80 -11.59
CA THR A 21 -23.54 18.03 -11.87
C THR A 21 -24.31 16.72 -11.79
N ASP A 22 -25.62 16.81 -11.53
CA ASP A 22 -26.52 15.65 -11.55
C ASP A 22 -26.68 15.13 -12.99
N GLN A 23 -26.53 13.82 -13.17
CA GLN A 23 -26.63 13.12 -14.46
C GLN A 23 -27.89 12.22 -14.53
N GLY A 24 -28.73 12.20 -13.49
CA GLY A 24 -29.98 11.45 -13.50
C GLY A 24 -30.38 10.98 -12.10
N ALA A 25 -31.51 11.49 -11.58
CA ALA A 25 -32.07 11.14 -10.28
C ALA A 25 -31.03 11.12 -9.13
N GLY A 26 -30.05 12.03 -9.16
CA GLY A 26 -28.99 12.11 -8.15
C GLY A 26 -27.73 11.28 -8.45
N GLY A 27 -27.68 10.54 -9.57
CA GLY A 27 -26.50 9.79 -10.01
C GLY A 27 -25.42 10.67 -10.64
N ARG A 28 -24.15 10.30 -10.42
CA ARG A 28 -22.95 11.00 -10.94
C ARG A 28 -21.82 10.02 -11.21
N THR A 29 -20.98 10.29 -12.20
CA THR A 29 -19.74 9.55 -12.49
C THR A 29 -18.55 10.50 -12.60
N HIS A 30 -17.37 10.02 -12.22
CA HIS A 30 -16.12 10.77 -12.33
C HIS A 30 -14.91 9.83 -12.32
N ASP A 31 -14.00 10.04 -13.27
CA ASP A 31 -12.74 9.31 -13.33
C ASP A 31 -11.67 10.06 -12.54
N ILE A 32 -10.99 9.37 -11.63
CA ILE A 32 -9.91 9.92 -10.82
C ILE A 32 -8.58 9.44 -11.42
N PRO A 33 -7.87 10.28 -12.19
CA PRO A 33 -6.56 9.90 -12.72
C PRO A 33 -5.55 9.83 -11.57
N LEU A 34 -4.93 8.68 -11.37
CA LEU A 34 -3.83 8.50 -10.42
C LEU A 34 -2.50 8.67 -11.14
N ILE A 35 -1.55 9.34 -10.49
CA ILE A 35 -0.16 9.42 -11.00
C ILE A 35 0.56 8.09 -10.75
N ALA A 36 1.56 7.76 -11.57
CA ALA A 36 2.29 6.50 -11.44
C ALA A 36 3.01 6.35 -10.09
N SER A 37 3.38 7.45 -9.43
CA SER A 37 3.97 7.43 -8.08
C SER A 37 2.95 7.79 -6.99
N ALA A 38 1.68 7.51 -7.20
CA ALA A 38 0.66 7.70 -6.18
C ALA A 38 1.05 6.89 -4.94
N ALA A 39 0.83 7.47 -3.75
CA ALA A 39 1.13 6.76 -2.51
C ALA A 39 0.28 5.48 -2.43
N GLY A 40 0.95 4.35 -2.18
CA GLY A 40 0.28 3.10 -1.86
C GLY A 40 -0.56 3.25 -0.58
N GLY A 41 -1.67 2.52 -0.50
CA GLY A 41 -2.52 2.45 0.69
C GLY A 41 -3.97 2.81 0.42
N THR A 42 -4.72 3.05 1.50
CA THR A 42 -6.16 3.30 1.44
C THR A 42 -6.46 4.77 1.18
N TRP A 43 -6.96 5.07 -0.02
CA TRP A 43 -7.44 6.39 -0.42
C TRP A 43 -8.90 6.57 -0.04
N ARG A 44 -9.32 7.82 0.19
CA ARG A 44 -10.71 8.15 0.55
C ARG A 44 -11.33 9.11 -0.43
N VAL A 45 -12.63 8.97 -0.68
CA VAL A 45 -13.44 9.89 -1.48
C VAL A 45 -14.56 10.41 -0.60
N LEU A 46 -14.62 11.74 -0.45
CA LEU A 46 -15.61 12.45 0.34
C LEU A 46 -16.55 13.22 -0.59
N ALA A 47 -17.86 13.15 -0.35
CA ALA A 47 -18.86 13.85 -1.14
C ALA A 47 -19.51 14.98 -0.32
N TYR A 48 -19.56 16.19 -0.86
CA TYR A 48 -20.11 17.37 -0.20
C TYR A 48 -21.23 18.00 -1.01
N THR A 49 -22.34 18.33 -0.36
CA THR A 49 -23.41 19.16 -0.95
C THR A 49 -23.23 20.64 -0.61
N ASP A 50 -22.56 20.91 0.51
CA ASP A 50 -21.99 22.20 0.88
C ASP A 50 -20.49 21.97 1.19
N PRO A 51 -19.55 22.55 0.42
CA PRO A 51 -18.11 22.38 0.66
C PRO A 51 -17.63 22.87 2.03
N LYS A 52 -18.42 23.68 2.74
CA LYS A 52 -18.14 24.14 4.11
C LYS A 52 -18.83 23.31 5.19
N GLY A 53 -19.73 22.40 4.80
CA GLY A 53 -20.45 21.49 5.68
C GLY A 53 -19.73 20.16 5.88
N ALA A 54 -20.38 19.25 6.62
CA ALA A 54 -19.91 17.87 6.72
C ALA A 54 -20.08 17.13 5.38
N SER A 55 -19.24 16.13 5.15
CA SER A 55 -19.41 15.21 4.03
C SER A 55 -20.77 14.50 4.17
N VAL A 56 -21.51 14.37 3.07
CA VAL A 56 -22.77 13.63 3.02
C VAL A 56 -22.56 12.12 2.83
N GLY A 57 -21.32 11.71 2.56
CA GLY A 57 -20.93 10.31 2.46
C GLY A 57 -19.47 10.15 2.06
N ASP A 58 -18.87 9.04 2.45
CA ASP A 58 -17.50 8.70 2.09
C ASP A 58 -17.38 7.24 1.66
N THR A 59 -16.34 6.97 0.87
CA THR A 59 -15.91 5.62 0.52
C THR A 59 -14.39 5.60 0.44
N SER A 60 -13.81 4.41 0.41
CA SER A 60 -12.36 4.23 0.23
C SER A 60 -12.06 3.22 -0.86
N PHE A 61 -10.87 3.33 -1.44
CA PHE A 61 -10.31 2.34 -2.36
C PHE A 61 -8.82 2.15 -2.09
N LEU A 62 -8.31 0.94 -2.31
CA LEU A 62 -6.90 0.61 -2.14
C LEU A 62 -6.16 0.92 -3.44
N VAL A 63 -5.03 1.62 -3.34
CA VAL A 63 -4.08 1.81 -4.44
C VAL A 63 -2.82 1.06 -4.07
N GLU A 64 -2.51 0.02 -4.82
CA GLU A 64 -1.25 -0.70 -4.70
C GLU A 64 -0.89 -1.31 -6.06
N ASP A 65 0.36 -1.73 -6.20
CA ASP A 65 0.76 -2.59 -7.30
C ASP A 65 0.26 -4.03 -7.03
N TYR A 66 -0.34 -4.70 -8.03
CA TYR A 66 -0.89 -6.05 -7.87
C TYR A 66 -0.87 -6.87 -9.17
N ILE A 67 -1.05 -8.19 -9.06
CA ILE A 67 -1.26 -9.08 -10.21
C ILE A 67 -2.51 -9.93 -9.97
N PRO A 68 -3.50 -9.94 -10.88
CA PRO A 68 -4.74 -10.70 -10.71
C PRO A 68 -4.50 -12.21 -10.55
N ASP A 69 -5.24 -12.86 -9.67
CA ASP A 69 -5.25 -14.33 -9.56
C ASP A 69 -5.77 -14.97 -10.86
N ARG A 70 -5.20 -16.10 -11.31
CA ARG A 70 -5.72 -16.83 -12.50
C ARG A 70 -6.38 -18.15 -12.15
N ILE A 71 -6.18 -18.62 -10.91
CA ILE A 71 -6.79 -19.84 -10.38
C ILE A 71 -7.74 -19.50 -9.24
N GLU A 72 -8.62 -20.43 -8.95
CA GLU A 72 -9.40 -20.50 -7.73
C GLU A 72 -9.51 -21.97 -7.32
N PHE A 73 -9.83 -22.22 -6.06
CA PHE A 73 -10.16 -23.56 -5.63
C PHE A 73 -11.23 -23.53 -4.56
N ASP A 74 -12.03 -24.58 -4.55
CA ASP A 74 -12.90 -24.91 -3.43
C ASP A 74 -12.09 -25.76 -2.45
N LEU A 75 -12.29 -25.47 -1.17
CA LEU A 75 -11.71 -26.23 -0.08
C LEU A 75 -12.86 -26.83 0.73
N THR A 76 -12.97 -28.15 0.69
CA THR A 76 -13.98 -28.90 1.44
C THR A 76 -13.31 -29.86 2.40
N ALA A 77 -14.00 -30.24 3.48
CA ALA A 77 -13.49 -31.15 4.48
C ALA A 77 -14.26 -32.47 4.42
N ASP A 78 -13.56 -33.60 4.48
CA ASP A 78 -14.17 -34.94 4.34
C ASP A 78 -14.81 -35.43 5.65
N GLY A 79 -15.25 -34.50 6.47
CA GLY A 79 -15.81 -34.75 7.79
C GLY A 79 -16.21 -33.46 8.48
N THR A 80 -16.99 -33.60 9.54
CA THR A 80 -17.46 -32.47 10.35
C THR A 80 -16.52 -32.14 11.52
N ARG A 81 -15.51 -32.99 11.76
CA ARG A 81 -14.53 -32.84 12.85
C ARG A 81 -13.16 -33.34 12.45
N VAL A 82 -12.14 -32.78 13.09
CA VAL A 82 -10.73 -33.16 12.94
C VAL A 82 -10.35 -34.26 13.93
N ASP A 83 -9.71 -35.33 13.47
CA ASP A 83 -9.14 -36.35 14.35
C ASP A 83 -7.89 -35.80 15.05
N ARG A 84 -7.76 -36.06 16.36
CA ARG A 84 -6.67 -35.49 17.17
C ARG A 84 -5.29 -36.06 16.82
N ASN A 85 -5.23 -37.28 16.30
CA ASN A 85 -4.00 -38.01 15.98
C ASN A 85 -3.73 -38.03 14.48
N ALA A 86 -4.77 -38.24 13.66
CA ALA A 86 -4.67 -38.34 12.21
C ALA A 86 -4.78 -36.97 11.49
N GLY A 87 -5.36 -35.96 12.14
CA GLY A 87 -5.58 -34.64 11.54
C GLY A 87 -6.88 -34.55 10.72
N ALA A 88 -6.93 -33.62 9.77
CA ALA A 88 -8.07 -33.41 8.88
C ALA A 88 -7.76 -33.91 7.47
N SER A 89 -8.70 -34.63 6.86
CA SER A 89 -8.71 -34.85 5.41
C SER A 89 -9.47 -33.69 4.76
N LEU A 90 -8.83 -33.01 3.82
CA LEU A 90 -9.42 -31.91 3.07
C LEU A 90 -9.34 -32.24 1.58
N THR A 91 -10.45 -32.00 0.89
CA THR A 91 -10.55 -32.06 -0.55
C THR A 91 -10.33 -30.67 -1.13
N VAL A 92 -9.40 -30.57 -2.07
CA VAL A 92 -9.08 -29.37 -2.83
C VAL A 92 -9.51 -29.56 -4.27
N ASP A 93 -10.43 -28.73 -4.76
CA ASP A 93 -10.88 -28.74 -6.15
C ASP A 93 -10.49 -27.43 -6.84
N GLY A 94 -9.36 -27.46 -7.54
CA GLY A 94 -8.78 -26.32 -8.24
C GLY A 94 -9.23 -26.19 -9.68
N ARG A 95 -9.44 -24.95 -10.10
CA ARG A 95 -9.69 -24.58 -11.50
C ARG A 95 -9.06 -23.24 -11.82
N TYR A 96 -8.75 -23.06 -13.09
CA TYR A 96 -8.47 -21.75 -13.63
C TYR A 96 -9.77 -20.94 -13.74
N LEU A 97 -9.68 -19.62 -13.61
CA LEU A 97 -10.84 -18.73 -13.75
C LEU A 97 -11.47 -18.77 -15.15
N PHE A 98 -10.79 -19.28 -16.17
CA PHE A 98 -11.41 -19.55 -17.49
C PHE A 98 -12.13 -20.92 -17.56
N GLY A 99 -12.22 -21.64 -16.44
CA GLY A 99 -13.03 -22.85 -16.25
C GLY A 99 -12.34 -24.18 -16.55
N ALA A 100 -11.03 -24.20 -16.85
CA ALA A 100 -10.28 -25.45 -16.99
C ALA A 100 -9.84 -25.99 -15.62
N PRO A 101 -9.70 -27.32 -15.43
CA PRO A 101 -9.09 -27.91 -14.25
C PRO A 101 -7.69 -27.37 -13.97
N ALA A 102 -7.37 -27.10 -12.70
CA ALA A 102 -6.05 -26.66 -12.28
C ALA A 102 -5.14 -27.87 -12.01
N ALA A 103 -4.82 -28.63 -13.05
CA ALA A 103 -4.12 -29.91 -12.95
C ALA A 103 -2.63 -29.78 -12.60
N HIS A 104 -2.12 -30.70 -11.77
CA HIS A 104 -0.72 -30.81 -11.33
C HIS A 104 -0.13 -29.53 -10.72
N LEU A 105 -0.93 -28.84 -9.89
CA LEU A 105 -0.51 -27.67 -9.14
C LEU A 105 -0.09 -28.04 -7.72
N ASP A 106 0.96 -27.37 -7.22
CA ASP A 106 1.49 -27.57 -5.87
C ASP A 106 0.53 -27.01 -4.81
N ILE A 107 0.49 -27.65 -3.64
CA ILE A 107 -0.31 -27.22 -2.50
C ILE A 107 0.61 -27.04 -1.27
N GLU A 108 0.40 -25.96 -0.53
CA GLU A 108 0.98 -25.73 0.81
C GLU A 108 -0.14 -25.53 1.82
N GLY A 109 0.13 -25.75 3.12
CA GLY A 109 -0.86 -25.53 4.15
C GLY A 109 -0.30 -25.06 5.49
N ASP A 110 -1.07 -24.26 6.19
CA ASP A 110 -0.86 -23.88 7.59
C ASP A 110 -2.05 -24.35 8.43
N VAL A 111 -1.81 -24.69 9.69
CA VAL A 111 -2.87 -25.02 10.65
C VAL A 111 -2.71 -24.23 11.94
N SER A 112 -3.77 -23.57 12.38
CA SER A 112 -3.85 -22.87 13.67
C SER A 112 -4.97 -23.45 14.54
N VAL A 113 -4.72 -23.67 15.82
CA VAL A 113 -5.68 -24.23 16.77
C VAL A 113 -6.04 -23.20 17.84
N SER A 114 -7.34 -23.03 18.08
CA SER A 114 -7.89 -22.08 19.07
C SER A 114 -9.14 -22.64 19.75
N ALA A 115 -9.63 -21.99 20.81
CA ALA A 115 -10.88 -22.39 21.47
C ALA A 115 -12.10 -22.21 20.55
N ASP A 116 -12.99 -23.21 20.55
CA ASP A 116 -14.23 -23.20 19.80
C ASP A 116 -15.42 -22.93 20.73
N SER A 117 -16.10 -21.80 20.50
CA SER A 117 -17.28 -21.42 21.26
C SER A 117 -18.56 -22.12 20.79
N GLN A 118 -18.58 -22.70 19.60
CA GLN A 118 -19.77 -23.37 19.02
C GLN A 118 -19.39 -24.70 18.36
N PRO A 119 -18.94 -25.68 19.14
CA PRO A 119 -18.28 -26.86 18.60
C PRO A 119 -19.24 -27.95 18.11
N PHE A 120 -20.53 -27.87 18.42
CA PHE A 120 -21.54 -28.87 18.07
C PHE A 120 -22.80 -28.17 17.51
N GLU A 121 -23.07 -28.34 16.22
CA GLU A 121 -24.20 -27.68 15.55
C GLU A 121 -25.57 -28.08 16.13
N GLN A 122 -25.77 -29.38 16.42
CA GLN A 122 -26.99 -29.87 17.07
C GLN A 122 -27.18 -29.33 18.50
N TRP A 123 -26.13 -28.80 19.13
CA TRP A 123 -26.13 -28.27 20.49
C TRP A 123 -25.65 -26.82 20.53
N LYS A 124 -25.96 -26.02 19.50
CA LYS A 124 -25.55 -24.61 19.39
C LYS A 124 -25.95 -23.71 20.58
N ASP A 125 -26.98 -24.12 21.32
CA ASP A 125 -27.48 -23.43 22.51
C ASP A 125 -26.82 -23.92 23.82
N TYR A 126 -25.94 -24.93 23.76
CA TYR A 126 -25.20 -25.46 24.89
C TYR A 126 -23.77 -24.92 24.90
N VAL A 127 -23.25 -24.69 26.11
CA VAL A 127 -21.85 -24.37 26.35
C VAL A 127 -21.09 -25.57 26.91
N PHE A 128 -19.84 -25.68 26.51
CA PHE A 128 -18.93 -26.78 26.85
C PHE A 128 -17.60 -26.20 27.34
N GLY A 129 -17.00 -26.84 28.34
CA GLY A 129 -15.80 -26.32 29.01
C GLY A 129 -16.09 -25.21 30.01
N LEU A 130 -15.06 -24.78 30.72
CA LEU A 130 -15.15 -23.74 31.74
C LEU A 130 -15.20 -22.34 31.11
N SER A 131 -16.24 -21.56 31.45
CA SER A 131 -16.44 -20.21 30.92
C SER A 131 -15.39 -19.18 31.37
N ASP A 132 -14.56 -19.50 32.36
CA ASP A 132 -13.45 -18.65 32.87
C ASP A 132 -12.05 -19.10 32.45
N GLU A 133 -11.93 -20.14 31.63
CA GLU A 133 -10.65 -20.60 31.09
C GLU A 133 -10.20 -19.81 29.85
N SER A 134 -8.91 -19.46 29.77
CA SER A 134 -8.27 -18.83 28.60
C SER A 134 -7.40 -19.84 27.85
N VAL A 135 -7.44 -19.81 26.52
CA VAL A 135 -6.67 -20.71 25.65
C VAL A 135 -5.89 -19.90 24.63
N ASP A 136 -4.56 -20.04 24.64
CA ASP A 136 -3.67 -19.44 23.65
C ASP A 136 -3.67 -20.26 22.35
N ALA A 137 -3.58 -19.59 21.21
CA ALA A 137 -3.57 -20.25 19.91
C ALA A 137 -2.17 -20.84 19.61
N VAL A 138 -2.14 -22.02 18.96
CA VAL A 138 -0.91 -22.69 18.50
C VAL A 138 -0.95 -22.89 16.98
N GLN A 139 0.19 -22.90 16.29
CA GLN A 139 0.26 -22.99 14.82
C GLN A 139 1.39 -23.91 14.32
N ASN A 140 1.21 -24.52 13.15
CA ASN A 140 2.24 -25.26 12.42
C ASN A 140 2.12 -25.05 10.89
N THR A 141 3.22 -25.12 10.15
CA THR A 141 3.31 -24.97 8.68
C THR A 141 3.71 -26.29 8.03
N ILE A 142 3.08 -26.64 6.91
CA ILE A 142 3.24 -27.90 6.19
C ILE A 142 3.54 -27.59 4.71
N GLY A 143 4.74 -27.93 4.25
CA GLY A 143 5.23 -27.59 2.90
C GLY A 143 5.07 -28.67 1.82
N ASP A 144 4.93 -29.95 2.21
CA ASP A 144 4.96 -31.10 1.30
C ASP A 144 3.57 -31.76 1.17
N LEU A 145 2.58 -31.04 0.61
CA LEU A 145 1.27 -31.61 0.30
C LEU A 145 1.23 -32.15 -1.14
N ALA A 146 0.30 -33.07 -1.41
CA ALA A 146 0.12 -33.65 -2.74
C ALA A 146 -0.27 -32.58 -3.77
N GLN A 147 0.18 -32.77 -5.01
CA GLN A 147 -0.27 -31.97 -6.15
C GLN A 147 -1.68 -32.36 -6.57
N THR A 148 -2.38 -31.45 -7.26
CA THR A 148 -3.66 -31.77 -7.91
C THR A 148 -3.49 -32.78 -9.07
N ASP A 149 -4.51 -33.60 -9.28
CA ASP A 149 -4.57 -34.57 -10.37
C ASP A 149 -5.00 -33.93 -11.72
N ASP A 150 -5.23 -34.75 -12.75
CA ASP A 150 -5.67 -34.30 -14.09
C ASP A 150 -7.00 -33.50 -14.08
N LYS A 151 -7.80 -33.61 -13.01
CA LYS A 151 -9.08 -32.91 -12.82
C LYS A 151 -8.94 -31.72 -11.89
N GLY A 152 -7.72 -31.36 -11.47
CA GLY A 152 -7.48 -30.28 -10.53
C GLY A 152 -7.86 -30.65 -9.10
N HIS A 153 -8.03 -31.93 -8.80
CA HIS A 153 -8.48 -32.43 -7.52
C HIS A 153 -7.30 -32.95 -6.68
N ALA A 154 -7.29 -32.68 -5.38
CA ALA A 154 -6.33 -33.26 -4.44
C ALA A 154 -6.97 -33.57 -3.08
N ASP A 155 -6.74 -34.78 -2.60
CA ASP A 155 -7.01 -35.15 -1.21
C ASP A 155 -5.74 -34.91 -0.37
N ILE A 156 -5.81 -33.99 0.58
CA ILE A 156 -4.69 -33.65 1.47
C ILE A 156 -5.01 -33.98 2.92
N THR A 157 -4.02 -34.51 3.64
CA THR A 157 -4.11 -34.74 5.09
C THR A 157 -3.31 -33.69 5.84
N MET A 158 -3.98 -32.94 6.70
CA MET A 158 -3.40 -31.86 7.50
C MET A 158 -3.23 -32.30 8.96
N PRO A 159 -2.01 -32.62 9.43
CA PRO A 159 -1.75 -32.96 10.82
C PRO A 159 -1.95 -31.75 11.74
N LEU A 160 -2.37 -32.00 12.98
CA LEU A 160 -2.52 -30.96 14.01
C LEU A 160 -1.19 -30.67 14.72
N PRO A 161 -0.96 -29.42 15.18
CA PRO A 161 0.12 -29.11 16.12
C PRO A 161 -0.15 -29.76 17.49
N GLN A 162 0.83 -29.69 18.39
CA GLN A 162 0.64 -30.10 19.78
C GLN A 162 -0.49 -29.28 20.42
N LEU A 163 -1.59 -29.95 20.78
CA LEU A 163 -2.80 -29.30 21.27
C LEU A 163 -2.64 -28.78 22.70
N PRO A 164 -3.21 -27.60 23.03
CA PRO A 164 -3.23 -27.10 24.40
C PRO A 164 -4.08 -27.99 25.30
N THR A 165 -3.67 -28.14 26.56
CA THR A 165 -4.46 -28.83 27.59
C THR A 165 -5.55 -27.90 28.10
N THR A 166 -6.81 -28.18 27.73
CA THR A 166 -7.95 -27.33 28.10
C THR A 166 -9.24 -28.12 28.32
N SER A 167 -10.18 -27.59 29.11
CA SER A 167 -11.55 -28.12 29.19
C SER A 167 -12.45 -27.65 28.05
N ARG A 168 -12.04 -26.61 27.31
CA ARG A 168 -12.80 -26.06 26.20
C ARG A 168 -12.62 -26.90 24.93
N PRO A 169 -13.69 -27.10 24.15
CA PRO A 169 -13.54 -27.58 22.79
C PRO A 169 -12.62 -26.67 21.98
N LEU A 170 -11.92 -27.28 21.04
CA LEU A 170 -10.97 -26.61 20.16
C LEU A 170 -11.47 -26.68 18.72
N LYS A 171 -11.03 -25.73 17.91
CA LYS A 171 -11.16 -25.76 16.44
C LYS A 171 -9.79 -25.61 15.81
N ALA A 172 -9.62 -26.23 14.65
CA ALA A 172 -8.49 -26.03 13.77
C ALA A 172 -8.93 -25.17 12.57
N SER A 173 -8.15 -24.13 12.28
CA SER A 173 -8.23 -23.33 11.07
C SER A 173 -7.11 -23.75 10.13
N PHE A 174 -7.47 -24.34 9.00
CA PHE A 174 -6.56 -24.77 7.94
C PHE A 174 -6.51 -23.71 6.86
N THR A 175 -5.33 -23.14 6.62
CA THR A 175 -5.08 -22.18 5.54
C THR A 175 -4.31 -22.90 4.45
N ILE A 176 -4.96 -23.16 3.32
CA ILE A 176 -4.40 -23.88 2.18
C ILE A 176 -4.02 -22.89 1.09
N ARG A 177 -2.90 -23.13 0.43
CA ARG A 177 -2.42 -22.35 -0.71
C ARG A 177 -2.18 -23.26 -1.91
N MET A 178 -2.90 -23.04 -3.01
CA MET A 178 -2.65 -23.71 -4.29
C MET A 178 -1.78 -22.82 -5.18
N LYS A 179 -0.71 -23.34 -5.77
CA LYS A 179 0.27 -22.57 -6.52
C LYS A 179 0.27 -22.87 -8.01
N GLU A 180 0.33 -21.81 -8.80
CA GLU A 180 0.64 -21.86 -10.22
C GLU A 180 2.12 -22.24 -10.45
N ALA A 181 2.47 -22.66 -11.67
CA ALA A 181 3.84 -23.04 -12.03
C ALA A 181 4.88 -21.93 -11.83
N GLY A 182 4.46 -20.65 -11.82
CA GLY A 182 5.30 -19.50 -11.49
C GLY A 182 5.50 -19.27 -9.98
N GLY A 183 4.99 -20.14 -9.11
CA GLY A 183 5.19 -20.11 -7.66
C GLY A 183 4.20 -19.26 -6.86
N ARG A 184 3.38 -18.44 -7.52
CA ARG A 184 2.28 -17.67 -6.91
C ARG A 184 1.10 -18.59 -6.58
N GLY A 185 0.41 -18.35 -5.47
CA GLY A 185 -0.75 -19.16 -5.12
C GLY A 185 -1.91 -18.42 -4.48
N VAL A 186 -3.10 -18.98 -4.69
CA VAL A 186 -4.35 -18.51 -4.09
C VAL A 186 -4.52 -19.19 -2.74
N VAL A 187 -5.11 -18.47 -1.79
CA VAL A 187 -5.30 -18.95 -0.41
C VAL A 187 -6.78 -19.14 -0.09
N ARG A 188 -7.10 -20.22 0.63
CA ARG A 188 -8.42 -20.46 1.24
C ARG A 188 -8.25 -20.94 2.67
N THR A 189 -9.22 -20.62 3.52
CA THR A 189 -9.23 -21.08 4.90
C THR A 189 -10.49 -21.88 5.19
N ALA A 190 -10.33 -23.07 5.74
CA ALA A 190 -11.41 -23.88 6.31
C ALA A 190 -11.25 -23.93 7.84
N SER A 191 -12.36 -23.97 8.59
CA SER A 191 -12.33 -24.12 10.05
C SER A 191 -13.21 -25.28 10.46
N LEU A 192 -12.65 -26.21 11.23
CA LEU A 192 -13.34 -27.41 11.69
C LEU A 192 -13.15 -27.58 13.20
N PRO A 193 -14.19 -27.99 13.94
CA PRO A 193 -14.05 -28.42 15.32
C PRO A 193 -13.11 -29.62 15.42
N ILE A 194 -12.28 -29.68 16.47
CA ILE A 194 -11.43 -30.83 16.77
C ILE A 194 -12.21 -31.83 17.63
N ALA A 195 -12.03 -33.13 17.37
CA ALA A 195 -12.64 -34.18 18.16
C ALA A 195 -12.27 -34.07 19.66
N ALA A 196 -13.26 -34.28 20.53
CA ALA A 196 -13.03 -34.29 21.97
C ALA A 196 -12.23 -35.54 22.39
N THR A 197 -11.45 -35.47 23.47
CA THR A 197 -10.72 -36.64 24.01
C THR A 197 -11.60 -37.66 24.73
N GLY A 198 -12.86 -37.32 24.98
CA GLY A 198 -13.81 -38.15 25.69
C GLY A 198 -15.11 -37.41 25.94
N ASN A 199 -15.95 -37.99 26.79
CA ASN A 199 -17.29 -37.47 27.04
C ASN A 199 -17.22 -36.06 27.67
N MET A 200 -18.09 -35.17 27.21
CA MET A 200 -18.16 -33.79 27.68
C MET A 200 -19.49 -33.52 28.32
N LEU A 201 -19.47 -32.69 29.36
CA LEU A 201 -20.69 -32.15 29.94
C LEU A 201 -21.08 -30.87 29.18
N GLY A 202 -22.36 -30.74 28.86
CA GLY A 202 -22.94 -29.57 28.21
C GLY A 202 -23.97 -28.92 29.10
N LEU A 203 -23.98 -27.59 29.14
CA LEU A 203 -24.99 -26.80 29.86
C LEU A 203 -25.73 -25.88 28.90
N LYS A 204 -27.06 -25.93 28.95
CA LYS A 204 -27.95 -24.96 28.33
C LYS A 204 -28.82 -24.36 29.41
N GLN A 205 -28.90 -23.03 29.44
CA GLN A 205 -29.90 -22.36 30.26
C GLN A 205 -31.26 -22.43 29.56
N GLU A 206 -32.30 -22.84 30.29
CA GLU A 206 -33.67 -22.89 29.79
C GLU A 206 -34.41 -21.60 30.15
N GLY A 207 -34.61 -20.76 29.14
CA GLY A 207 -35.22 -19.44 29.32
C GLY A 207 -34.37 -18.51 30.19
N GLU A 208 -34.89 -17.31 30.41
CA GLU A 208 -34.31 -16.38 31.38
C GLU A 208 -34.81 -16.74 32.77
N ALA A 209 -33.93 -16.68 33.77
CA ALA A 209 -34.32 -16.89 35.16
C ALA A 209 -34.68 -15.54 35.77
N GLY A 210 -35.94 -15.31 36.15
CA GLY A 210 -36.32 -14.08 36.86
C GLY A 210 -35.80 -14.03 38.30
N GLU A 211 -35.81 -12.85 38.91
CA GLU A 211 -35.51 -12.71 40.34
C GLU A 211 -36.50 -13.54 41.20
N GLY A 212 -35.98 -14.33 42.13
CA GLY A 212 -36.78 -15.19 42.99
C GLY A 212 -37.35 -16.43 42.27
N GLN A 213 -37.11 -16.57 40.97
CA GLN A 213 -37.48 -17.75 40.21
C GLN A 213 -36.40 -18.84 40.28
N GLN A 214 -36.75 -20.01 39.75
CA GLN A 214 -35.81 -21.10 39.54
C GLN A 214 -35.03 -20.83 38.26
N ALA A 215 -33.70 -20.81 38.34
CA ALA A 215 -32.87 -20.91 37.16
C ALA A 215 -32.82 -22.38 36.73
N ILE A 216 -33.31 -22.63 35.53
CA ILE A 216 -33.44 -23.96 34.97
C ILE A 216 -32.32 -24.16 33.96
N PHE A 217 -31.60 -25.26 34.09
CA PHE A 217 -30.58 -25.68 33.15
C PHE A 217 -30.87 -27.09 32.68
N SER A 218 -30.72 -27.29 31.38
CA SER A 218 -30.58 -28.61 30.80
C SER A 218 -29.11 -28.98 30.83
N ALA A 219 -28.77 -29.99 31.63
CA ALA A 219 -27.47 -30.64 31.61
C ALA A 219 -27.56 -31.87 30.73
N LEU A 220 -26.61 -32.00 29.81
CA LEU A 220 -26.43 -33.22 29.04
C LEU A 220 -24.98 -33.68 29.15
N ALA A 221 -24.77 -34.95 28.83
CA ALA A 221 -23.45 -35.49 28.58
C ALA A 221 -23.46 -35.98 27.14
N ILE A 222 -22.42 -35.63 26.40
CA ILE A 222 -22.21 -36.13 25.05
C ILE A 222 -20.95 -36.97 24.99
N ASP A 223 -20.92 -37.94 24.08
CA ASP A 223 -19.69 -38.55 23.60
C ASP A 223 -18.91 -37.58 22.68
N ALA A 224 -17.77 -38.05 22.15
CA ALA A 224 -16.89 -37.24 21.32
C ALA A 224 -17.55 -36.85 19.97
N GLU A 225 -18.54 -37.63 19.52
CA GLU A 225 -19.31 -37.44 18.29
C GLU A 225 -20.50 -36.48 18.50
N GLY A 226 -20.81 -36.12 19.75
CA GLY A 226 -21.92 -35.25 20.09
C GLY A 226 -23.25 -35.99 20.29
N ASN A 227 -23.26 -37.31 20.39
CA ASN A 227 -24.43 -38.09 20.78
C ASN A 227 -24.56 -38.10 22.30
N ARG A 228 -25.81 -38.16 22.80
CA ARG A 228 -26.06 -38.16 24.23
C ARG A 228 -25.68 -39.49 24.88
N VAL A 229 -25.05 -39.41 26.05
CA VAL A 229 -24.66 -40.56 26.87
C VAL A 229 -25.21 -40.43 28.29
N ALA A 230 -25.41 -41.57 28.96
CA ALA A 230 -25.86 -41.58 30.34
C ALA A 230 -24.66 -41.44 31.31
N VAL A 231 -24.78 -40.57 32.30
CA VAL A 231 -23.75 -40.34 33.34
C VAL A 231 -24.43 -40.22 34.69
N LYS A 232 -23.99 -41.00 35.68
CA LYS A 232 -24.51 -40.96 37.05
C LYS A 232 -23.67 -40.06 37.93
N GLY A 233 -24.31 -39.39 38.89
CA GLY A 233 -23.63 -38.63 39.93
C GLY A 233 -22.91 -37.37 39.45
N VAL A 234 -23.43 -36.67 38.43
CA VAL A 234 -22.86 -35.39 37.98
C VAL A 234 -23.05 -34.35 39.09
N ASN A 235 -21.95 -33.84 39.63
CA ASN A 235 -21.96 -32.83 40.68
C ASN A 235 -22.15 -31.45 40.06
N TRP A 236 -23.17 -30.73 40.49
CA TRP A 236 -23.45 -29.38 40.03
C TRP A 236 -23.31 -28.39 41.18
N VAL A 237 -22.74 -27.22 40.88
CA VAL A 237 -22.56 -26.14 41.84
C VAL A 237 -23.01 -24.84 41.19
N LEU A 238 -24.00 -24.21 41.81
CA LEU A 238 -24.39 -22.86 41.46
C LEU A 238 -23.53 -21.88 42.28
N LYS A 239 -22.74 -21.07 41.59
CA LYS A 239 -21.93 -19.99 42.19
C LYS A 239 -22.58 -18.65 41.83
N ARG A 240 -22.71 -17.75 42.81
CA ARG A 240 -23.06 -16.35 42.57
C ARG A 240 -21.77 -15.63 42.21
N LEU A 241 -21.77 -14.96 41.06
CA LEU A 241 -20.70 -14.08 40.64
C LEU A 241 -21.03 -12.68 41.14
N THR A 242 -20.20 -12.18 42.04
CA THR A 242 -20.26 -10.80 42.50
C THR A 242 -19.08 -10.07 41.89
N THR A 243 -19.34 -9.32 40.84
CA THR A 243 -18.39 -8.33 40.34
C THR A 243 -18.48 -7.09 41.22
N THR A 244 -17.48 -6.92 42.08
CA THR A 244 -17.27 -5.65 42.77
C THR A 244 -16.28 -4.83 41.97
N TYR A 245 -16.66 -3.60 41.67
CA TYR A 245 -15.74 -2.65 41.09
C TYR A 245 -14.91 -2.05 42.21
N GLN A 246 -13.62 -2.39 42.24
CA GLN A 246 -12.68 -1.74 43.11
C GLN A 246 -12.22 -0.47 42.44
N TRP A 247 -12.72 0.66 42.93
CA TRP A 247 -12.22 1.96 42.54
C TRP A 247 -10.86 2.17 43.19
N TYR A 248 -9.84 2.35 42.38
CA TYR A 248 -8.50 2.63 42.85
C TYR A 248 -7.99 3.93 42.22
N LYS A 249 -7.14 4.63 42.94
CA LYS A 249 -6.59 5.91 42.50
C LYS A 249 -5.11 5.74 42.15
N THR A 250 -4.77 5.92 40.88
CA THR A 250 -3.39 5.90 40.40
C THR A 250 -3.13 7.17 39.60
N ASN A 251 -2.00 7.84 39.83
CA ASN A 251 -1.63 9.10 39.18
C ASN A 251 -2.72 10.18 39.27
N ASN A 252 -3.31 10.33 40.46
CA ASN A 252 -4.39 11.26 40.76
C ASN A 252 -5.70 11.05 39.96
N ARG A 253 -5.85 9.89 39.29
CA ARG A 253 -7.03 9.50 38.52
C ARG A 253 -7.70 8.29 39.16
N TRP A 254 -9.02 8.33 39.28
CA TRP A 254 -9.80 7.15 39.65
C TRP A 254 -9.92 6.22 38.44
N SER A 255 -9.58 4.95 38.65
CA SER A 255 -9.84 3.85 37.74
C SER A 255 -10.65 2.80 38.49
N TYR A 256 -11.19 1.82 37.77
CA TYR A 256 -11.89 0.72 38.40
C TYR A 256 -11.34 -0.60 37.86
N GLU A 257 -11.13 -1.55 38.76
CA GLU A 257 -10.88 -2.94 38.43
C GLU A 257 -12.14 -3.74 38.74
N ALA A 258 -12.62 -4.50 37.75
CA ALA A 258 -13.73 -5.40 37.95
C ALA A 258 -13.21 -6.68 38.62
N VAL A 259 -13.34 -6.76 39.95
CA VAL A 259 -12.98 -7.96 40.71
C VAL A 259 -14.22 -8.85 40.80
N THR A 260 -14.22 -9.93 40.03
CA THR A 260 -15.31 -10.91 40.06
C THR A 260 -14.98 -12.02 41.06
N THR A 261 -15.77 -12.09 42.14
CA THR A 261 -15.68 -13.16 43.14
C THR A 261 -16.80 -14.16 42.96
N ALA A 262 -16.50 -15.45 43.02
CA ALA A 262 -17.48 -16.52 42.91
C ALA A 262 -17.75 -17.14 44.29
N ARG A 263 -19.00 -17.09 44.76
CA ARG A 263 -19.41 -17.73 46.03
C ARG A 263 -20.42 -18.84 45.76
N LYS A 264 -20.19 -20.06 46.28
CA LYS A 264 -21.17 -21.16 46.21
C LYS A 264 -22.48 -20.74 46.88
N VAL A 265 -23.58 -20.90 46.15
CA VAL A 265 -24.95 -20.68 46.63
C VAL A 265 -25.56 -22.00 47.06
N THR A 266 -25.56 -22.96 46.15
CA THR A 266 -26.09 -24.31 46.36
C THR A 266 -25.38 -25.28 45.42
N GLY A 267 -25.66 -26.57 45.58
CA GLY A 267 -25.18 -27.61 44.69
C GLY A 267 -25.77 -28.96 45.08
N GLY A 268 -25.57 -29.95 44.22
CA GLY A 268 -26.08 -31.29 44.41
C GLY A 268 -25.54 -32.25 43.36
N MET A 269 -26.15 -33.43 43.28
CA MET A 269 -25.85 -34.40 42.22
C MET A 269 -27.07 -34.60 41.33
N VAL A 270 -26.85 -34.91 40.07
CA VAL A 270 -27.89 -35.27 39.11
C VAL A 270 -27.42 -36.42 38.22
N ASP A 271 -28.33 -37.32 37.88
CA ASP A 271 -28.09 -38.36 36.88
C ASP A 271 -28.57 -37.87 35.51
N ILE A 272 -27.71 -37.93 34.50
CA ILE A 272 -28.02 -37.60 33.11
C ILE A 272 -28.34 -38.90 32.37
N ALA A 273 -29.50 -38.95 31.71
CA ALA A 273 -29.92 -40.08 30.89
C ALA A 273 -29.53 -39.86 29.41
N ALA A 274 -29.40 -40.94 28.64
CA ALA A 274 -29.04 -40.87 27.23
C ALA A 274 -30.19 -40.38 26.32
N ASP A 275 -31.45 -40.56 26.74
CA ASP A 275 -32.65 -40.22 25.97
C ASP A 275 -33.15 -38.79 26.19
N LYS A 276 -32.81 -38.16 27.32
CA LYS A 276 -33.21 -36.78 27.68
C LYS A 276 -32.16 -36.07 28.55
N PRO A 277 -31.97 -34.74 28.38
CA PRO A 277 -31.16 -33.94 29.30
C PRO A 277 -31.72 -34.01 30.73
N ALA A 278 -30.83 -33.94 31.71
CA ALA A 278 -31.21 -33.76 33.10
C ALA A 278 -31.51 -32.30 33.38
N GLN A 279 -32.56 -32.05 34.15
CA GLN A 279 -32.92 -30.70 34.55
C GLN A 279 -32.26 -30.37 35.89
N ILE A 280 -31.46 -29.33 35.92
CA ILE A 280 -30.95 -28.71 37.13
C ILE A 280 -31.77 -27.46 37.39
N SER A 281 -32.35 -27.35 38.58
CA SER A 281 -33.15 -26.20 38.98
C SER A 281 -32.61 -25.71 40.31
N ALA A 282 -32.30 -24.41 40.39
CA ALA A 282 -31.88 -23.79 41.62
C ALA A 282 -32.54 -22.42 41.80
N PRO A 283 -33.00 -22.07 43.01
CA PRO A 283 -33.54 -20.74 43.26
C PRO A 283 -32.43 -19.72 43.09
N VAL A 284 -32.68 -18.70 42.27
CA VAL A 284 -31.77 -17.58 42.07
C VAL A 284 -32.39 -16.29 42.57
N GLN A 285 -31.56 -15.45 43.17
CA GLN A 285 -31.89 -14.05 43.41
C GLN A 285 -31.32 -13.23 42.25
N TRP A 286 -31.69 -11.96 42.14
CA TRP A 286 -31.14 -11.11 41.09
C TRP A 286 -29.60 -11.05 41.09
N GLY A 287 -28.99 -11.11 39.90
CA GLY A 287 -27.54 -10.94 39.69
C GLY A 287 -26.87 -11.95 38.76
N GLN A 288 -25.55 -11.88 38.63
CA GLN A 288 -24.76 -12.84 37.84
C GLN A 288 -24.50 -14.12 38.63
N TYR A 289 -24.58 -15.24 37.91
CA TYR A 289 -24.31 -16.56 38.42
C TYR A 289 -23.48 -17.34 37.41
N ARG A 290 -22.84 -18.39 37.89
CA ARG A 290 -22.23 -19.42 37.08
C ARG A 290 -22.67 -20.77 37.61
N LEU A 291 -23.37 -21.53 36.78
CA LEU A 291 -23.61 -22.94 37.05
C LEU A 291 -22.42 -23.71 36.51
N GLU A 292 -21.83 -24.57 37.34
CA GLU A 292 -20.71 -25.43 36.98
C GLU A 292 -21.10 -26.88 37.24
N ILE A 293 -20.84 -27.75 36.27
CA ILE A 293 -21.07 -29.19 36.38
C ILE A 293 -19.77 -29.95 36.17
N VAL A 294 -19.53 -30.95 37.02
CA VAL A 294 -18.31 -31.75 37.07
C VAL A 294 -18.69 -33.21 37.32
N SER A 295 -18.01 -34.13 36.65
CA SER A 295 -18.10 -35.57 36.89
C SER A 295 -16.73 -36.20 36.68
N ASP A 296 -16.42 -37.27 37.40
CA ASP A 296 -15.12 -37.93 37.32
C ASP A 296 -14.89 -38.51 35.91
N GLY A 297 -13.76 -38.13 35.30
CA GLY A 297 -13.38 -38.59 33.95
C GLY A 297 -14.05 -37.85 32.79
N LEU A 298 -14.83 -36.80 33.04
CA LEU A 298 -15.46 -35.95 32.01
C LEU A 298 -14.94 -34.52 32.08
N ALA A 299 -14.88 -33.84 30.92
CA ALA A 299 -14.55 -32.41 30.89
C ALA A 299 -15.65 -31.60 31.59
N PRO A 300 -15.30 -30.71 32.54
CA PRO A 300 -16.27 -29.88 33.24
C PRO A 300 -16.89 -28.85 32.28
N SER A 301 -18.10 -28.38 32.60
CA SER A 301 -18.74 -27.29 31.87
C SER A 301 -19.26 -26.24 32.83
N SER A 302 -19.17 -24.97 32.44
CA SER A 302 -19.83 -23.90 33.16
C SER A 302 -20.54 -22.91 32.26
N ALA A 303 -21.75 -22.54 32.66
CA ALA A 303 -22.57 -21.53 32.01
C ALA A 303 -22.68 -20.33 32.95
N SER A 304 -22.17 -19.19 32.50
CA SER A 304 -22.38 -17.92 33.18
C SER A 304 -23.69 -17.30 32.68
N PHE A 305 -24.52 -16.86 33.60
CA PHE A 305 -25.85 -16.33 33.29
C PHE A 305 -26.25 -15.22 34.24
N TYR A 306 -27.28 -14.49 33.85
CA TYR A 306 -27.90 -13.48 34.67
C TYR A 306 -29.28 -13.96 35.13
N ALA A 307 -29.60 -13.74 36.40
CA ALA A 307 -30.95 -13.88 36.92
C ALA A 307 -31.62 -12.48 36.97
N GLY A 308 -32.62 -12.27 36.11
CA GLY A 308 -33.26 -11.01 35.70
C GLY A 308 -33.56 -11.04 34.18
N TYR A 309 -34.43 -10.18 33.61
CA TYR A 309 -34.61 -10.19 32.16
C TYR A 309 -33.47 -9.42 31.50
N TYR A 310 -32.49 -10.11 30.93
CA TYR A 310 -31.36 -9.46 30.28
C TYR A 310 -30.74 -10.35 29.20
N THR A 311 -30.83 -9.92 27.94
CA THR A 311 -29.94 -10.37 26.86
C THR A 311 -28.64 -9.58 26.93
N SER A 312 -27.52 -10.29 27.10
CA SER A 312 -26.20 -9.69 27.25
C SER A 312 -25.73 -8.94 26.00
N GLU A 313 -25.58 -7.61 26.10
CA GLU A 313 -24.49 -6.95 25.41
C GLU A 313 -23.23 -7.04 26.29
N LYS A 314 -22.07 -7.21 25.66
CA LYS A 314 -20.76 -7.45 26.31
C LYS A 314 -20.23 -6.27 27.16
N ALA A 315 -21.03 -5.24 27.42
CA ALA A 315 -20.66 -4.13 28.28
C ALA A 315 -21.05 -4.44 29.73
N ASN A 316 -20.09 -4.93 30.52
CA ASN A 316 -20.29 -5.18 31.95
C ASN A 316 -20.17 -3.86 32.74
N THR A 317 -21.11 -2.92 32.51
CA THR A 317 -21.17 -1.62 33.20
C THR A 317 -22.41 -1.54 34.11
N PRO A 318 -22.34 -0.81 35.23
CA PRO A 318 -23.48 -0.67 36.16
C PRO A 318 -24.75 -0.01 35.59
N ASP A 319 -24.64 0.68 34.45
CA ASP A 319 -25.66 1.63 33.93
C ASP A 319 -26.56 1.06 32.81
N MET A 320 -26.53 -0.25 32.52
CA MET A 320 -27.33 -0.83 31.42
C MET A 320 -28.75 -1.25 31.87
N LEU A 321 -29.77 -0.92 31.05
CA LEU A 321 -31.18 -1.29 31.21
C LEU A 321 -31.60 -2.27 30.09
N PRO A 322 -32.12 -3.47 30.41
CA PRO A 322 -32.67 -4.39 29.41
C PRO A 322 -33.94 -3.87 28.71
N VAL A 323 -33.94 -3.91 27.37
CA VAL A 323 -35.06 -3.51 26.50
C VAL A 323 -35.20 -4.48 25.33
N ALA A 324 -36.43 -4.87 24.96
CA ALA A 324 -36.72 -5.76 23.83
C ALA A 324 -37.90 -5.27 22.98
N LEU A 325 -37.91 -5.65 21.70
CA LEU A 325 -38.98 -5.36 20.73
C LEU A 325 -39.68 -6.66 20.31
N ASP A 326 -40.98 -6.61 20.03
CA ASP A 326 -41.75 -7.76 19.53
C ASP A 326 -41.47 -8.10 18.06
N ARG A 327 -41.05 -7.12 17.25
CA ARG A 327 -40.66 -7.27 15.83
C ARG A 327 -39.60 -6.26 15.42
N THR A 328 -38.74 -6.62 14.47
CA THR A 328 -37.62 -5.76 14.01
C THR A 328 -37.83 -5.18 12.61
N SER A 329 -38.92 -5.54 11.93
CA SER A 329 -39.34 -4.96 10.64
C SER A 329 -40.81 -4.57 10.68
N VAL A 330 -41.08 -3.31 10.38
CA VAL A 330 -42.40 -2.67 10.49
C VAL A 330 -42.75 -1.87 9.24
N LYS A 331 -44.05 -1.68 9.02
CA LYS A 331 -44.55 -0.70 8.06
C LYS A 331 -44.88 0.61 8.77
N SER A 332 -44.81 1.71 8.03
CA SER A 332 -45.38 2.98 8.48
C SER A 332 -46.85 2.79 8.89
N GLY A 333 -47.20 3.23 10.10
CA GLY A 333 -48.53 3.08 10.69
C GLY A 333 -48.73 1.85 11.58
N ASP A 334 -47.82 0.87 11.58
CA ASP A 334 -47.86 -0.27 12.50
C ASP A 334 -47.66 0.16 13.96
N THR A 335 -48.03 -0.68 14.92
CA THR A 335 -47.71 -0.49 16.35
C THR A 335 -46.75 -1.58 16.80
N LEU A 336 -45.63 -1.15 17.38
CA LEU A 336 -44.55 -1.96 17.93
C LEU A 336 -44.70 -2.04 19.46
N THR A 337 -44.35 -3.16 20.08
CA THR A 337 -44.35 -3.29 21.55
C THR A 337 -42.94 -3.29 22.09
N VAL A 338 -42.64 -2.36 23.01
CA VAL A 338 -41.36 -2.22 23.71
C VAL A 338 -41.49 -2.80 25.11
N LYS A 339 -40.67 -3.79 25.46
CA LYS A 339 -40.58 -4.33 26.83
C LYS A 339 -39.38 -3.72 27.55
N ILE A 340 -39.60 -3.21 28.75
CA ILE A 340 -38.61 -2.59 29.63
C ILE A 340 -38.48 -3.45 30.87
N ASP A 341 -37.27 -3.91 31.20
CA ASP A 341 -37.03 -4.60 32.47
C ASP A 341 -36.21 -3.73 33.42
N ALA A 342 -36.86 -3.31 34.50
CA ALA A 342 -36.28 -2.40 35.49
C ALA A 342 -35.80 -3.18 36.72
N ARG A 343 -34.76 -2.65 37.39
CA ARG A 343 -34.17 -3.25 38.62
C ARG A 343 -34.65 -2.55 39.90
N PHE A 344 -35.51 -1.56 39.75
CA PHE A 344 -36.06 -0.72 40.82
C PHE A 344 -37.29 0.02 40.27
N ALA A 345 -38.24 0.38 41.14
CA ALA A 345 -39.31 1.27 40.72
C ALA A 345 -38.77 2.68 40.42
N GLY A 346 -39.30 3.33 39.39
CA GLY A 346 -38.85 4.65 38.98
C GLY A 346 -39.61 5.18 37.78
N LYS A 347 -39.13 6.28 37.20
CA LYS A 347 -39.67 6.80 35.94
C LYS A 347 -38.76 6.39 34.78
N ALA A 348 -39.32 6.08 33.62
CA ALA A 348 -38.54 5.87 32.41
C ALA A 348 -38.97 6.81 31.29
N SER A 349 -37.99 7.39 30.59
CA SER A 349 -38.18 8.10 29.34
C SER A 349 -37.99 7.12 28.20
N VAL A 350 -39.05 6.80 27.47
CA VAL A 350 -39.05 5.98 26.24
C VAL A 350 -39.00 6.92 25.05
N GLN A 351 -37.93 6.84 24.28
CA GLN A 351 -37.65 7.72 23.16
C GLN A 351 -37.49 6.91 21.88
N VAL A 352 -38.13 7.35 20.80
CA VAL A 352 -37.87 6.84 19.47
C VAL A 352 -36.95 7.81 18.76
N VAL A 353 -35.77 7.33 18.38
CA VAL A 353 -34.67 8.15 17.90
C VAL A 353 -34.18 7.64 16.55
N GLY A 354 -34.20 8.52 15.56
CA GLY A 354 -33.47 8.36 14.30
C GLY A 354 -32.59 9.59 14.09
N GLU A 355 -32.66 10.19 12.90
CA GLU A 355 -31.98 11.46 12.59
C GLU A 355 -32.34 12.60 13.57
N ARG A 356 -33.49 12.49 14.22
CA ARG A 356 -33.97 13.34 15.31
C ARG A 356 -34.73 12.49 16.32
N LEU A 357 -35.13 13.11 17.41
CA LEU A 357 -36.14 12.55 18.30
C LEU A 357 -37.50 12.56 17.60
N PHE A 358 -38.06 11.39 17.35
CA PHE A 358 -39.35 11.22 16.69
C PHE A 358 -40.51 11.22 17.70
N ALA A 359 -40.34 10.50 18.80
CA ALA A 359 -41.32 10.41 19.86
C ALA A 359 -40.61 10.31 21.21
N SER A 360 -41.23 10.84 22.26
CA SER A 360 -40.75 10.70 23.64
C SER A 360 -41.93 10.62 24.58
N GLU A 361 -41.89 9.67 25.50
CA GLU A 361 -42.91 9.50 26.53
C GLU A 361 -42.24 9.20 27.87
N LEU A 362 -42.74 9.83 28.94
CA LEU A 362 -42.30 9.55 30.29
C LEU A 362 -43.34 8.66 30.97
N ILE A 363 -42.94 7.45 31.34
CA ILE A 363 -43.80 6.45 31.95
C ILE A 363 -43.35 6.15 33.38
N ASP A 364 -44.28 5.65 34.19
CA ASP A 364 -43.95 5.02 35.47
C ASP A 364 -43.59 3.54 35.24
N VAL A 365 -42.45 3.13 35.78
CA VAL A 365 -41.94 1.75 35.66
C VAL A 365 -41.89 1.12 37.05
N PRO A 366 -42.67 0.06 37.31
CA PRO A 366 -42.62 -0.66 38.58
C PRO A 366 -41.31 -1.46 38.69
N GLU A 367 -41.06 -2.01 39.87
CA GLU A 367 -39.80 -2.70 40.18
C GLU A 367 -39.46 -3.90 39.28
N ASN A 368 -40.47 -4.49 38.60
CA ASN A 368 -40.31 -5.63 37.69
C ASN A 368 -40.42 -5.25 36.19
N GLY A 369 -40.33 -3.96 35.83
CA GLY A 369 -40.47 -3.51 34.44
C GLY A 369 -41.91 -3.37 33.92
N THR A 370 -42.06 -3.00 32.64
CA THR A 370 -43.36 -2.78 31.97
C THR A 370 -43.26 -2.95 30.45
N THR A 371 -44.39 -2.88 29.74
CA THR A 371 -44.46 -2.86 28.26
C THR A 371 -45.14 -1.58 27.76
N VAL A 372 -44.64 -1.02 26.65
CA VAL A 372 -45.12 0.23 26.06
C VAL A 372 -45.40 0.06 24.57
N PRO A 373 -46.59 0.41 24.06
CA PRO A 373 -46.86 0.44 22.63
C PRO A 373 -46.27 1.69 21.99
N VAL A 374 -45.64 1.54 20.82
CA VAL A 374 -45.04 2.60 20.02
C VAL A 374 -45.62 2.55 18.61
N LYS A 375 -46.38 3.57 18.24
CA LYS A 375 -46.97 3.68 16.89
C LYS A 375 -45.94 4.26 15.91
N VAL A 376 -45.66 3.53 14.84
CA VAL A 376 -44.66 3.88 13.82
C VAL A 376 -45.18 5.02 12.95
N GLY A 377 -44.49 6.16 12.99
CA GLY A 377 -44.79 7.33 12.16
C GLY A 377 -44.36 7.13 10.71
N SER A 378 -45.11 7.72 9.77
CA SER A 378 -44.80 7.67 8.34
C SER A 378 -43.61 8.56 7.93
N ASP A 379 -43.18 9.45 8.83
CA ASP A 379 -42.07 10.39 8.65
C ASP A 379 -40.76 9.92 9.30
N TRP A 380 -40.69 8.67 9.78
CA TRP A 380 -39.54 8.15 10.55
C TRP A 380 -38.41 7.58 9.69
N GLY A 381 -38.51 7.67 8.36
CA GLY A 381 -37.46 7.23 7.45
C GLY A 381 -37.44 5.72 7.21
N THR A 382 -36.27 5.09 7.33
CA THR A 382 -36.03 3.67 6.97
C THR A 382 -35.75 2.77 8.18
N GLY A 383 -35.66 3.36 9.37
CA GLY A 383 -35.41 2.66 10.63
C GLY A 383 -35.20 3.64 11.79
N ALA A 384 -35.42 3.17 13.02
CA ALA A 384 -35.25 3.96 14.23
C ALA A 384 -34.81 3.08 15.41
N TYR A 385 -34.27 3.75 16.43
CA TYR A 385 -33.96 3.16 17.72
C TYR A 385 -35.04 3.48 18.74
N VAL A 386 -35.29 2.55 19.64
CA VAL A 386 -35.97 2.80 20.91
C VAL A 386 -34.90 2.93 21.99
N VAL A 387 -34.82 4.10 22.60
CA VAL A 387 -33.92 4.43 23.72
C VAL A 387 -34.75 4.57 24.97
N VAL A 388 -34.45 3.79 26.00
CA VAL A 388 -35.15 3.86 27.29
C VAL A 388 -34.18 4.30 28.36
N THR A 389 -34.43 5.45 29.00
CA THR A 389 -33.65 5.92 30.15
C THR A 389 -34.51 5.81 31.40
N HIS A 390 -34.10 4.98 32.36
CA HIS A 390 -34.84 4.72 33.58
C HIS A 390 -34.12 5.31 34.81
N PHE A 391 -34.86 6.05 35.62
CA PHE A 391 -34.35 6.90 36.70
C PHE A 391 -34.76 6.36 38.07
N ARG A 392 -33.77 6.13 38.94
CA ARG A 392 -34.00 5.79 40.35
C ARG A 392 -34.09 7.07 41.18
N PRO A 393 -35.12 7.23 42.03
CA PRO A 393 -35.15 8.32 42.99
C PRO A 393 -34.03 8.20 44.04
N MET A 394 -33.69 9.32 44.67
CA MET A 394 -32.79 9.35 45.82
C MET A 394 -33.44 8.69 47.04
N ASP A 395 -32.64 7.94 47.81
CA ASP A 395 -33.06 7.38 49.09
C ASP A 395 -32.07 7.81 50.19
N ILE A 396 -32.48 8.81 50.96
CA ILE A 396 -31.65 9.44 52.00
C ILE A 396 -31.43 8.46 53.18
N ALA A 397 -32.45 7.68 53.54
CA ALA A 397 -32.37 6.75 54.67
C ALA A 397 -31.40 5.60 54.36
N ALA A 398 -31.41 5.11 53.13
CA ALA A 398 -30.47 4.09 52.65
C ALA A 398 -29.10 4.66 52.22
N LYS A 399 -28.90 5.99 52.27
CA LYS A 399 -27.73 6.69 51.73
C LYS A 399 -27.43 6.35 50.27
N ARG A 400 -28.47 6.17 49.46
CA ARG A 400 -28.37 5.82 48.04
C ARG A 400 -28.63 7.06 47.19
N MET A 401 -27.61 7.46 46.46
CA MET A 401 -27.71 8.52 45.45
C MET A 401 -28.64 8.08 44.30
N PRO A 402 -29.29 9.03 43.61
CA PRO A 402 -30.09 8.71 42.43
C PRO A 402 -29.17 8.14 41.33
N THR A 403 -29.67 7.14 40.61
CA THR A 403 -28.93 6.44 39.55
C THR A 403 -29.78 6.35 38.30
N ARG A 404 -29.14 6.05 37.17
CA ARG A 404 -29.82 5.88 35.89
C ARG A 404 -29.43 4.55 35.25
N SER A 405 -30.29 4.05 34.38
CA SER A 405 -29.98 2.93 33.50
C SER A 405 -30.53 3.16 32.09
N ILE A 406 -29.83 2.69 31.06
CA ILE A 406 -30.14 2.98 29.65
C ILE A 406 -30.21 1.69 28.83
N GLY A 407 -31.27 1.56 28.02
CA GLY A 407 -31.51 0.43 27.12
C GLY A 407 -31.80 0.86 25.69
N LEU A 408 -31.41 0.04 24.73
CA LEU A 408 -31.43 0.36 23.30
C LEU A 408 -31.91 -0.83 22.46
N ALA A 409 -32.80 -0.60 21.50
CA ALA A 409 -33.17 -1.59 20.49
C ALA A 409 -33.45 -0.91 19.13
N TRP A 410 -33.25 -1.60 18.01
CA TRP A 410 -33.42 -1.05 16.65
C TRP A 410 -34.46 -1.81 15.82
N PHE A 411 -35.19 -1.10 14.96
CA PHE A 411 -36.12 -1.68 13.99
C PHE A 411 -36.10 -0.95 12.64
N GLY A 412 -36.40 -1.66 11.55
CA GLY A 412 -36.45 -1.15 10.18
C GLY A 412 -37.87 -0.87 9.69
N ILE A 413 -38.03 0.13 8.83
CA ILE A 413 -39.32 0.66 8.35
C ILE A 413 -39.38 0.60 6.81
N ASP A 414 -40.46 0.07 6.23
CA ASP A 414 -40.82 0.10 4.80
C ASP A 414 -39.75 -0.40 3.80
N ARG A 415 -38.86 -1.32 4.20
CA ARG A 415 -37.72 -1.76 3.37
C ARG A 415 -38.13 -2.28 1.98
N ASN A 416 -39.09 -3.21 1.93
CA ASN A 416 -39.47 -3.89 0.67
C ASN A 416 -40.09 -2.95 -0.37
N GLU A 417 -40.75 -1.86 0.04
CA GLU A 417 -41.42 -0.94 -0.88
C GLU A 417 -40.43 -0.02 -1.60
N ARG A 418 -39.19 0.05 -1.10
CA ARG A 418 -38.09 0.88 -1.60
C ARG A 418 -37.00 0.09 -2.34
N THR A 419 -37.19 -1.23 -2.54
CA THR A 419 -36.23 -2.09 -3.24
C THR A 419 -36.67 -2.35 -4.69
N LEU A 420 -35.75 -2.21 -5.64
CA LEU A 420 -35.91 -2.63 -7.03
C LEU A 420 -35.44 -4.08 -7.18
N LYS A 421 -36.13 -4.85 -8.02
CA LYS A 421 -35.65 -6.17 -8.43
C LYS A 421 -34.91 -6.04 -9.76
N VAL A 422 -33.60 -6.28 -9.73
CA VAL A 422 -32.72 -6.19 -10.90
C VAL A 422 -32.36 -7.60 -11.35
N SER A 423 -32.33 -7.83 -12.66
CA SER A 423 -31.86 -9.09 -13.24
C SER A 423 -30.97 -8.83 -14.45
N LEU A 424 -29.91 -9.63 -14.56
CA LEU A 424 -28.92 -9.60 -15.64
C LEU A 424 -28.97 -10.93 -16.37
N THR A 425 -29.00 -10.90 -17.70
CA THR A 425 -29.07 -12.11 -18.53
C THR A 425 -28.06 -12.10 -19.69
N PRO A 426 -26.75 -11.91 -19.41
CA PRO A 426 -25.72 -12.05 -20.43
C PRO A 426 -25.59 -13.53 -20.87
N VAL A 427 -24.74 -13.77 -21.88
CA VAL A 427 -24.29 -15.14 -22.20
C VAL A 427 -23.41 -15.69 -21.07
N ASP A 428 -23.50 -16.98 -20.77
CA ASP A 428 -22.68 -17.61 -19.72
C ASP A 428 -21.20 -17.73 -20.12
N VAL A 429 -20.95 -17.99 -21.41
CA VAL A 429 -19.60 -18.16 -21.97
C VAL A 429 -19.47 -17.34 -23.26
N MET A 430 -18.34 -16.65 -23.42
CA MET A 430 -18.00 -15.91 -24.63
C MET A 430 -16.55 -16.14 -25.07
N LYS A 431 -16.25 -15.78 -26.33
CA LYS A 431 -14.87 -15.72 -26.81
C LYS A 431 -14.25 -14.36 -26.49
N PRO A 432 -12.94 -14.30 -26.18
CA PRO A 432 -12.22 -13.03 -26.02
C PRO A 432 -12.19 -12.22 -27.33
N ARG A 433 -11.83 -10.93 -27.25
CA ARG A 433 -11.77 -10.00 -28.40
C ARG A 433 -13.14 -9.79 -29.08
N GLN A 434 -14.21 -9.83 -28.29
CA GLN A 434 -15.60 -9.63 -28.73
C GLN A 434 -16.33 -8.69 -27.77
N THR A 435 -17.45 -8.12 -28.23
CA THR A 435 -18.32 -7.30 -27.38
C THR A 435 -19.27 -8.17 -26.57
N LEU A 436 -19.18 -8.11 -25.24
CA LEU A 436 -20.16 -8.67 -24.31
C LEU A 436 -21.38 -7.76 -24.26
N LYS A 437 -22.56 -8.29 -24.59
CA LYS A 437 -23.84 -7.59 -24.41
C LYS A 437 -24.49 -8.05 -23.12
N VAL A 438 -24.86 -7.10 -22.26
CA VAL A 438 -25.54 -7.39 -20.98
C VAL A 438 -26.97 -6.84 -21.02
N PRO A 439 -27.99 -7.70 -21.25
CA PRO A 439 -29.39 -7.34 -21.07
C PRO A 439 -29.72 -7.17 -19.58
N VAL A 440 -30.37 -6.05 -19.25
CA VAL A 440 -30.81 -5.67 -17.92
C VAL A 440 -32.33 -5.56 -17.88
N LYS A 441 -32.94 -6.14 -16.84
CA LYS A 441 -34.37 -5.95 -16.54
C LYS A 441 -34.56 -5.48 -15.10
N ILE A 442 -35.26 -4.35 -14.95
CA ILE A 442 -35.60 -3.74 -13.67
C ILE A 442 -37.12 -3.81 -13.45
N GLU A 443 -37.51 -4.41 -12.34
CA GLU A 443 -38.91 -4.51 -11.88
C GLU A 443 -39.11 -3.64 -10.62
N GLY A 444 -40.32 -3.09 -10.48
CA GLY A 444 -40.70 -2.28 -9.31
C GLY A 444 -40.50 -0.77 -9.44
N ALA A 445 -40.01 -0.27 -10.59
CA ALA A 445 -39.84 1.16 -10.85
C ALA A 445 -41.18 1.92 -11.03
N GLY A 446 -42.23 1.26 -11.52
CA GLY A 446 -43.54 1.90 -11.76
C GLY A 446 -43.47 2.95 -12.87
N ILE A 447 -43.87 4.19 -12.57
CA ILE A 447 -43.79 5.33 -13.51
C ILE A 447 -42.49 6.14 -13.34
N GLU A 448 -41.65 5.80 -12.36
CA GLU A 448 -40.41 6.51 -12.12
C GLU A 448 -39.37 6.16 -13.18
N LYS A 449 -38.62 7.17 -13.62
CA LYS A 449 -37.46 6.93 -14.48
C LYS A 449 -36.40 6.16 -13.70
N ALA A 450 -35.98 5.03 -14.25
CA ALA A 450 -34.93 4.20 -13.68
C ALA A 450 -33.60 4.42 -14.43
N TYR A 451 -32.52 4.29 -13.68
CA TYR A 451 -31.15 4.38 -14.15
C TYR A 451 -30.38 3.16 -13.64
N VAL A 452 -29.34 2.78 -14.37
CA VAL A 452 -28.46 1.66 -13.99
C VAL A 452 -27.01 1.96 -14.35
N THR A 453 -26.08 1.50 -13.53
CA THR A 453 -24.65 1.42 -13.86
C THR A 453 -24.21 -0.03 -13.81
N LEU A 454 -23.31 -0.40 -14.72
CA LEU A 454 -22.69 -1.73 -14.75
C LEU A 454 -21.18 -1.59 -14.68
N ALA A 455 -20.56 -2.48 -13.92
CA ALA A 455 -19.13 -2.73 -13.96
C ALA A 455 -18.87 -4.17 -14.39
N ALA A 456 -17.89 -4.39 -15.26
CA ALA A 456 -17.42 -5.69 -15.70
C ALA A 456 -15.95 -5.82 -15.29
N VAL A 457 -15.69 -6.63 -14.26
CA VAL A 457 -14.37 -6.70 -13.61
C VAL A 457 -13.90 -8.15 -13.53
N ASP A 458 -12.62 -8.38 -13.80
CA ASP A 458 -11.98 -9.68 -13.59
C ASP A 458 -12.10 -10.15 -12.13
N VAL A 459 -12.65 -11.35 -11.94
CA VAL A 459 -12.74 -12.00 -10.62
C VAL A 459 -11.37 -12.17 -9.99
N GLY A 460 -10.31 -12.36 -10.78
CA GLY A 460 -8.93 -12.41 -10.31
C GLY A 460 -8.49 -11.14 -9.58
N ILE A 461 -9.05 -9.98 -9.91
CA ILE A 461 -8.82 -8.70 -9.21
C ILE A 461 -9.69 -8.63 -7.95
N LEU A 462 -10.96 -9.01 -8.06
CA LEU A 462 -11.91 -8.95 -6.94
C LEU A 462 -11.53 -9.90 -5.80
N ASN A 463 -10.95 -11.05 -6.13
CA ASN A 463 -10.51 -12.07 -5.17
C ASN A 463 -9.39 -11.59 -4.26
N LEU A 464 -8.53 -10.68 -4.72
CA LEU A 464 -7.43 -10.13 -3.91
C LEU A 464 -7.99 -9.52 -2.61
N THR A 465 -9.01 -8.69 -2.70
CA THR A 465 -9.60 -7.99 -1.53
C THR A 465 -10.88 -8.66 -1.02
N ASN A 466 -11.26 -9.81 -1.58
CA ASN A 466 -12.58 -10.43 -1.36
C ASN A 466 -13.73 -9.41 -1.56
N TYR A 467 -13.65 -8.65 -2.66
CA TYR A 467 -14.56 -7.55 -2.95
C TYR A 467 -15.99 -8.04 -3.11
N LYS A 468 -16.92 -7.39 -2.38
CA LYS A 468 -18.35 -7.68 -2.46
C LYS A 468 -19.04 -6.68 -3.40
N PRO A 469 -19.85 -7.16 -4.37
CA PRO A 469 -20.67 -6.28 -5.18
C PRO A 469 -21.50 -5.31 -4.33
N PRO A 470 -21.63 -4.03 -4.71
CA PRO A 470 -22.38 -3.05 -3.92
C PRO A 470 -23.87 -3.40 -3.79
N GLU A 471 -24.37 -3.39 -2.55
CA GLU A 471 -25.79 -3.62 -2.20
C GLU A 471 -26.41 -2.32 -1.63
N PRO A 472 -26.93 -1.42 -2.48
CA PRO A 472 -27.41 -0.10 -2.04
C PRO A 472 -28.61 -0.18 -1.08
N GLU A 473 -29.49 -1.17 -1.23
CA GLU A 473 -30.63 -1.37 -0.33
C GLU A 473 -30.19 -1.73 1.08
N THR A 474 -29.11 -2.51 1.23
CA THR A 474 -28.52 -2.86 2.53
C THR A 474 -27.89 -1.62 3.16
N TYR A 475 -27.25 -0.76 2.37
CA TYR A 475 -26.65 0.49 2.85
C TYR A 475 -27.70 1.54 3.30
N TYR A 476 -28.67 1.86 2.44
CA TYR A 476 -29.65 2.92 2.72
C TYR A 476 -30.71 2.50 3.76
N TYR A 477 -31.08 1.22 3.77
CA TYR A 477 -32.18 0.71 4.60
C TYR A 477 -31.69 -0.13 5.80
N GLY A 478 -30.38 -0.37 5.90
CA GLY A 478 -29.71 -1.06 7.00
C GLY A 478 -29.80 -0.34 8.36
N GLN A 479 -29.33 -1.00 9.41
CA GLN A 479 -29.20 -0.39 10.73
C GLN A 479 -28.07 0.65 10.70
N LYS A 480 -28.39 1.93 10.95
CA LYS A 480 -27.43 3.03 11.01
C LYS A 480 -26.97 3.24 12.45
N ARG A 481 -25.79 3.83 12.68
CA ARG A 481 -25.36 4.26 14.03
C ARG A 481 -26.41 5.17 14.66
N LEU A 482 -26.65 5.02 15.96
CA LEU A 482 -27.50 5.97 16.72
C LEU A 482 -26.91 7.38 16.58
N SER A 483 -27.69 8.30 16.02
CA SER A 483 -27.29 9.69 15.74
C SER A 483 -27.43 10.62 16.94
N ALA A 484 -28.20 10.24 17.95
CA ALA A 484 -28.31 11.03 19.17
C ALA A 484 -27.18 10.70 20.16
N GLU A 485 -26.65 11.75 20.78
CA GLU A 485 -25.77 11.65 21.93
C GLU A 485 -26.57 11.91 23.20
N LEU A 486 -26.44 11.01 24.18
CA LEU A 486 -27.12 11.16 25.46
C LEU A 486 -26.15 11.81 26.46
N TYR A 487 -26.45 13.03 26.89
CA TYR A 487 -25.70 13.72 27.93
C TYR A 487 -26.49 13.76 29.23
N ASP A 488 -25.82 13.45 30.33
CA ASP A 488 -26.38 13.62 31.66
C ASP A 488 -25.31 13.85 32.72
N ILE A 489 -25.76 14.29 33.90
CA ILE A 489 -24.91 14.61 35.06
C ILE A 489 -24.97 13.54 36.15
N TYR A 490 -25.63 12.40 35.94
CA TYR A 490 -25.75 11.38 36.98
C TYR A 490 -24.39 10.71 37.26
N GLY A 491 -23.52 10.65 36.24
CA GLY A 491 -22.12 10.28 36.41
C GLY A 491 -21.28 11.29 37.22
N GLN A 492 -21.72 12.54 37.40
CA GLN A 492 -21.05 13.58 38.23
C GLN A 492 -21.57 13.64 39.68
N LEU A 493 -22.73 13.02 39.95
CA LEU A 493 -23.17 12.72 41.32
C LEU A 493 -22.25 11.68 41.99
N ILE A 494 -21.36 11.08 41.20
CA ILE A 494 -20.11 10.41 41.56
C ILE A 494 -18.99 11.38 41.14
N ASP A 495 -18.09 11.81 42.04
CA ASP A 495 -17.11 12.89 41.76
C ASP A 495 -16.23 12.58 40.50
N GLY A 496 -16.40 13.38 39.45
CA GLY A 496 -16.10 13.03 38.05
C GLY A 496 -15.17 13.98 37.29
N MET A 497 -14.24 14.69 37.94
CA MET A 497 -13.25 15.56 37.23
C MET A 497 -12.11 14.81 36.49
N GLY A 498 -12.28 13.53 36.16
CA GLY A 498 -11.31 12.77 35.37
C GLY A 498 -12.00 11.86 34.38
N GLY A 499 -12.05 12.27 33.10
CA GLY A 499 -12.61 11.45 32.02
C GLY A 499 -11.98 10.05 32.01
N ASN A 500 -12.78 9.01 31.80
CA ASN A 500 -12.34 7.62 31.71
C ASN A 500 -11.69 7.32 30.35
N ARG A 501 -10.67 6.45 30.30
CA ARG A 501 -10.18 5.87 29.05
C ARG A 501 -11.24 4.84 28.65
N GLY A 502 -11.83 4.99 27.47
CA GLY A 502 -12.50 3.86 26.84
C GLY A 502 -11.50 2.72 26.70
N PRO A 503 -11.91 1.44 26.80
CA PRO A 503 -11.06 0.35 26.38
C PRO A 503 -10.59 0.64 24.96
N ILE A 504 -9.28 0.48 24.72
CA ILE A 504 -8.74 0.56 23.36
C ILE A 504 -9.41 -0.57 22.59
N ARG A 505 -10.44 -0.22 21.81
CA ARG A 505 -10.96 -1.07 20.76
C ARG A 505 -9.96 -0.96 19.61
N THR A 506 -8.84 -1.66 19.74
CA THR A 506 -7.97 -1.95 18.60
C THR A 506 -8.72 -2.95 17.74
N GLY A 507 -9.48 -2.40 16.81
CA GLY A 507 -10.21 -3.08 15.77
C GLY A 507 -10.19 -2.14 14.58
N GLY A 508 -9.00 -1.92 14.06
CA GLY A 508 -8.71 -1.09 12.90
C GLY A 508 -7.46 -1.64 12.26
N ASP A 509 -7.55 -2.89 11.80
CA ASP A 509 -6.60 -3.55 10.89
C ASP A 509 -7.13 -4.93 10.47
N SER A 510 -8.46 -5.12 10.46
CA SER A 510 -9.03 -6.28 9.79
C SER A 510 -8.90 -6.07 8.27
N GLY A 511 -7.77 -6.49 7.72
CA GLY A 511 -7.65 -6.90 6.32
C GLY A 511 -7.51 -5.78 5.30
N ALA A 512 -6.71 -4.75 5.55
CA ALA A 512 -5.95 -4.20 4.43
C ALA A 512 -4.93 -5.28 4.05
N GLY A 513 -5.30 -6.16 3.12
CA GLY A 513 -4.32 -7.02 2.49
C GLY A 513 -3.27 -6.09 1.88
N ASN A 514 -2.06 -6.13 2.40
CA ASN A 514 -0.95 -5.38 1.86
C ASN A 514 -0.50 -6.10 0.58
N PHE A 515 -1.19 -5.79 -0.52
CA PHE A 515 -0.89 -6.28 -1.84
C PHE A 515 0.15 -5.35 -2.44
N GLN A 516 1.43 -5.54 -2.14
CA GLN A 516 2.48 -4.85 -2.89
C GLN A 516 3.19 -5.87 -3.78
N SER A 517 2.52 -6.27 -4.86
CA SER A 517 3.14 -7.05 -5.95
C SER A 517 3.45 -6.11 -7.09
N PRO A 518 4.48 -6.29 -7.91
CA PRO A 518 4.74 -5.38 -9.03
C PRO A 518 3.52 -5.22 -9.98
N PRO A 519 3.37 -4.07 -10.67
CA PRO A 519 2.21 -3.80 -11.51
C PRO A 519 2.09 -4.87 -12.61
N PRO A 520 0.87 -5.18 -13.06
CA PRO A 520 0.67 -6.26 -14.01
C PRO A 520 1.25 -5.85 -15.38
N THR A 521 1.90 -6.78 -16.06
CA THR A 521 2.45 -6.57 -17.41
C THR A 521 1.36 -6.44 -18.50
N GLN A 522 0.11 -6.75 -18.15
CA GLN A 522 -1.08 -6.59 -18.99
C GLN A 522 -2.08 -5.67 -18.30
N ALA A 523 -2.82 -4.87 -19.08
CA ALA A 523 -3.86 -4.00 -18.53
C ALA A 523 -4.95 -4.83 -17.83
N PRO A 524 -5.34 -4.47 -16.59
CA PRO A 524 -6.40 -5.17 -15.87
C PRO A 524 -7.75 -5.00 -16.57
N LEU A 525 -8.58 -6.06 -16.57
CA LEU A 525 -9.96 -5.97 -17.06
C LEU A 525 -10.87 -5.39 -15.98
N ALA A 526 -11.07 -4.07 -16.02
CA ALA A 526 -12.02 -3.35 -15.19
C ALA A 526 -12.72 -2.28 -16.03
N LEU A 527 -13.92 -2.60 -16.50
CA LEU A 527 -14.72 -1.75 -17.39
C LEU A 527 -15.95 -1.21 -16.66
N PHE A 528 -16.34 0.03 -16.97
CA PHE A 528 -17.50 0.69 -16.37
C PHE A 528 -18.37 1.33 -17.43
N SER A 529 -19.69 1.14 -17.35
CA SER A 529 -20.63 1.60 -18.38
C SER A 529 -20.93 3.10 -18.32
N GLY A 530 -20.63 3.76 -17.20
CA GLY A 530 -21.28 5.03 -16.86
C GLY A 530 -22.76 4.83 -16.53
N ILE A 531 -23.51 5.93 -16.48
CA ILE A 531 -24.95 5.93 -16.18
C ILE A 531 -25.74 5.63 -17.45
N VAL A 532 -26.61 4.63 -17.39
CA VAL A 532 -27.51 4.24 -18.47
C VAL A 532 -28.96 4.52 -18.04
N GLU A 533 -29.70 5.31 -18.83
CA GLU A 533 -31.14 5.49 -18.64
C GLU A 533 -31.87 4.24 -19.14
N VAL A 534 -32.78 3.73 -18.31
CA VAL A 534 -33.55 2.50 -18.58
C VAL A 534 -34.79 2.87 -19.39
N ALA A 535 -35.14 2.04 -20.38
CA ALA A 535 -36.34 2.25 -21.17
C ALA A 535 -37.62 2.16 -20.31
N ALA A 536 -38.73 2.74 -20.80
CA ALA A 536 -39.99 2.80 -20.08
C ALA A 536 -40.59 1.43 -19.73
N ASP A 537 -40.19 0.36 -20.43
CA ASP A 537 -40.58 -1.03 -20.13
C ASP A 537 -39.66 -1.70 -19.09
N GLY A 538 -38.69 -0.98 -18.54
CA GLY A 538 -37.73 -1.46 -17.55
C GLY A 538 -36.53 -2.22 -18.14
N THR A 539 -36.26 -2.10 -19.45
CA THR A 539 -35.14 -2.79 -20.11
C THR A 539 -33.98 -1.86 -20.50
N ALA A 540 -32.77 -2.41 -20.53
CA ALA A 540 -31.58 -1.77 -21.11
C ALA A 540 -30.61 -2.85 -21.64
N GLU A 541 -29.77 -2.51 -22.63
CA GLU A 541 -28.67 -3.36 -23.11
C GLU A 541 -27.36 -2.57 -23.02
N VAL A 542 -26.36 -3.13 -22.34
CA VAL A 542 -25.07 -2.46 -22.11
C VAL A 542 -23.94 -3.28 -22.75
N PRO A 543 -23.18 -2.71 -23.71
CA PRO A 543 -22.05 -3.38 -24.35
C PRO A 543 -20.72 -3.13 -23.62
N PHE A 544 -19.87 -4.16 -23.55
CA PHE A 544 -18.47 -4.06 -23.09
C PHE A 544 -17.54 -4.72 -24.11
N ASP A 545 -16.54 -4.00 -24.62
CA ASP A 545 -15.53 -4.57 -25.51
C ASP A 545 -14.47 -5.33 -24.69
N ILE A 546 -14.50 -6.66 -24.79
CA ILE A 546 -13.61 -7.52 -24.02
C ILE A 546 -12.30 -7.74 -24.81
N PRO A 547 -11.12 -7.41 -24.24
CA PRO A 547 -9.83 -7.59 -24.90
C PRO A 547 -9.45 -9.09 -25.00
N ALA A 548 -8.18 -9.40 -25.28
CA ALA A 548 -7.63 -10.75 -25.21
C ALA A 548 -7.52 -11.21 -23.73
N PHE A 549 -8.66 -11.51 -23.12
CA PHE A 549 -8.78 -11.91 -21.72
C PHE A 549 -9.34 -13.33 -21.61
N ASN A 550 -8.67 -14.17 -20.80
CA ASN A 550 -9.14 -15.51 -20.47
C ASN A 550 -9.36 -15.60 -18.95
N GLY A 551 -10.61 -15.64 -18.50
CA GLY A 551 -10.98 -15.64 -17.08
C GLY A 551 -12.48 -15.45 -16.85
N THR A 552 -12.86 -15.20 -15.60
CA THR A 552 -14.25 -14.89 -15.22
C THR A 552 -14.42 -13.39 -15.07
N ILE A 553 -15.42 -12.84 -15.75
CA ILE A 553 -15.84 -11.44 -15.67
C ILE A 553 -17.04 -11.38 -14.73
N ARG A 554 -16.91 -10.71 -13.59
CA ARG A 554 -18.05 -10.39 -12.73
C ARG A 554 -18.72 -9.12 -13.22
N VAL A 555 -19.95 -9.25 -13.69
CA VAL A 555 -20.81 -8.14 -14.06
C VAL A 555 -21.64 -7.75 -12.85
N MET A 556 -21.50 -6.50 -12.40
CA MET A 556 -22.21 -5.95 -11.24
C MET A 556 -23.07 -4.78 -11.68
N ALA A 557 -24.35 -4.78 -11.29
CA ALA A 557 -25.29 -3.73 -11.62
C ALA A 557 -25.83 -3.06 -10.36
N VAL A 558 -25.88 -1.73 -10.38
CA VAL A 558 -26.57 -0.91 -9.37
C VAL A 558 -27.63 -0.10 -10.09
N ALA A 559 -28.89 -0.28 -9.69
CA ALA A 559 -30.04 0.42 -10.27
C ALA A 559 -30.69 1.35 -9.25
N TRP A 560 -31.19 2.49 -9.73
CA TRP A 560 -31.93 3.43 -8.89
C TRP A 560 -33.02 4.19 -9.66
N THR A 561 -33.94 4.72 -8.87
CA THR A 561 -34.98 5.69 -9.22
C THR A 561 -34.92 6.81 -8.17
N PRO A 562 -35.74 7.88 -8.25
CA PRO A 562 -35.79 8.87 -7.18
C PRO A 562 -36.10 8.30 -5.79
N THR A 563 -36.82 7.17 -5.69
CA THR A 563 -37.27 6.63 -4.38
C THR A 563 -36.78 5.22 -4.04
N LYS A 564 -36.23 4.48 -5.01
CA LYS A 564 -35.88 3.05 -4.86
C LYS A 564 -34.50 2.72 -5.40
N VAL A 565 -33.86 1.70 -4.81
CA VAL A 565 -32.56 1.17 -5.24
C VAL A 565 -32.58 -0.35 -5.31
N GLY A 566 -31.68 -0.95 -6.09
CA GLY A 566 -31.45 -2.39 -6.10
C GLY A 566 -30.14 -2.75 -6.79
N HIS A 567 -29.73 -4.01 -6.67
CA HIS A 567 -28.53 -4.52 -7.33
C HIS A 567 -28.75 -5.90 -7.96
N ALA A 568 -27.81 -6.30 -8.80
CA ALA A 568 -27.66 -7.67 -9.27
C ALA A 568 -26.19 -7.92 -9.63
N SER A 569 -25.75 -9.17 -9.57
CA SER A 569 -24.45 -9.59 -10.10
C SER A 569 -24.56 -10.94 -10.79
N VAL A 570 -23.72 -11.15 -11.79
CA VAL A 570 -23.61 -12.41 -12.54
C VAL A 570 -22.19 -12.56 -13.07
N ASP A 571 -21.70 -13.79 -13.16
CA ASP A 571 -20.37 -14.11 -13.68
C ASP A 571 -20.48 -14.61 -15.12
N VAL A 572 -19.58 -14.15 -15.99
CA VAL A 572 -19.46 -14.53 -17.41
C VAL A 572 -18.06 -15.06 -17.67
N ILE A 573 -17.93 -16.25 -18.26
CA ILE A 573 -16.63 -16.84 -18.57
C ILE A 573 -16.18 -16.40 -19.97
N ALA A 574 -15.02 -15.75 -20.06
CA ALA A 574 -14.37 -15.45 -21.34
C ALA A 574 -13.21 -16.43 -21.55
N ARG A 575 -13.23 -17.21 -22.63
CA ARG A 575 -12.16 -18.18 -22.91
C ARG A 575 -12.00 -18.53 -24.39
N ASP A 576 -10.76 -18.75 -24.80
CA ASP A 576 -10.43 -19.38 -26.08
C ASP A 576 -10.57 -20.92 -26.03
N PRO A 577 -10.79 -21.61 -27.17
CA PRO A 577 -10.89 -23.07 -27.21
C PRO A 577 -9.65 -23.80 -26.68
N VAL A 578 -8.48 -23.20 -26.93
CA VAL A 578 -7.22 -23.51 -26.25
C VAL A 578 -6.74 -22.21 -25.63
N VAL A 579 -6.54 -22.19 -24.31
CA VAL A 579 -5.99 -21.00 -23.64
C VAL A 579 -4.47 -21.07 -23.71
N ILE A 580 -3.85 -20.02 -24.26
CA ILE A 580 -2.39 -19.86 -24.29
C ILE A 580 -2.00 -19.01 -23.07
N ALA A 581 -1.56 -19.67 -22.01
CA ALA A 581 -1.03 -19.01 -20.82
C ALA A 581 0.50 -18.93 -20.92
N GLY A 582 1.04 -17.74 -21.17
CA GLY A 582 2.48 -17.52 -21.21
C GLY A 582 3.03 -17.04 -19.88
N THR A 583 4.19 -17.57 -19.52
CA THR A 583 5.00 -17.15 -18.38
C THR A 583 6.39 -16.77 -18.87
N LEU A 584 6.81 -15.56 -18.51
CA LEU A 584 8.11 -14.96 -18.81
C LEU A 584 8.71 -14.43 -17.50
N PRO A 585 10.05 -14.30 -17.41
CA PRO A 585 10.64 -13.45 -16.39
C PRO A 585 10.15 -12.00 -16.57
N ARG A 586 10.25 -11.19 -15.51
CA ARG A 586 9.80 -9.78 -15.52
C ARG A 586 10.58 -8.91 -16.50
N PHE A 587 11.87 -9.18 -16.61
CA PHE A 587 12.81 -8.54 -17.51
C PHE A 587 13.89 -9.56 -17.87
N LEU A 588 14.80 -9.20 -18.77
CA LEU A 588 16.07 -9.90 -18.95
C LEU A 588 17.22 -8.90 -18.93
N GLY A 589 18.36 -9.29 -18.39
CA GLY A 589 19.62 -8.63 -18.65
C GLY A 589 20.16 -9.02 -20.04
N SER A 590 20.86 -8.10 -20.71
CA SER A 590 21.56 -8.38 -21.97
C SER A 590 22.51 -9.58 -21.81
N GLY A 591 22.33 -10.62 -22.62
CA GLY A 591 23.10 -11.88 -22.52
C GLY A 591 22.46 -12.97 -21.65
N ASP A 592 21.39 -12.66 -20.92
CA ASP A 592 20.65 -13.66 -20.15
C ASP A 592 19.99 -14.71 -21.06
N GLN A 593 19.88 -15.93 -20.53
CA GLN A 593 19.22 -17.06 -21.16
C GLN A 593 18.07 -17.52 -20.29
N SER A 594 16.88 -17.63 -20.86
CA SER A 594 15.67 -18.03 -20.15
C SER A 594 14.73 -18.78 -21.11
N ARG A 595 13.44 -18.87 -20.76
CA ARG A 595 12.40 -19.44 -21.61
C ARG A 595 11.10 -18.65 -21.52
N LEU A 596 10.37 -18.59 -22.64
CA LEU A 596 8.93 -18.38 -22.65
C LEU A 596 8.27 -19.74 -22.43
N ARG A 597 7.66 -19.93 -21.26
CA ARG A 597 6.81 -21.11 -20.99
C ARG A 597 5.42 -20.83 -21.51
N LEU A 598 4.95 -21.61 -22.46
CA LEU A 598 3.55 -21.62 -22.89
C LEU A 598 2.87 -22.85 -22.29
N ASP A 599 1.87 -22.62 -21.45
CA ASP A 599 0.94 -23.66 -21.05
C ASP A 599 -0.28 -23.57 -21.96
N LEU A 600 -0.45 -24.58 -22.82
CA LEU A 600 -1.58 -24.69 -23.74
C LEU A 600 -2.67 -25.53 -23.05
N LEU A 601 -3.72 -24.87 -22.56
CA LEU A 601 -4.80 -25.54 -21.83
C LEU A 601 -5.98 -25.77 -22.76
N ASN A 602 -6.34 -27.03 -22.98
CA ASN A 602 -7.49 -27.35 -23.81
C ASN A 602 -8.79 -27.11 -23.03
N ALA A 603 -9.54 -26.06 -23.38
CA ALA A 603 -10.82 -25.75 -22.74
C ALA A 603 -12.01 -26.42 -23.46
N GLU A 604 -11.97 -26.54 -24.78
CA GLU A 604 -13.05 -27.08 -25.61
C GLU A 604 -12.62 -27.46 -27.05
N ALA A 605 -11.32 -27.44 -27.35
CA ALA A 605 -10.79 -27.77 -28.65
C ALA A 605 -10.74 -29.28 -28.92
N ILE A 606 -10.82 -29.64 -30.21
CA ILE A 606 -10.74 -31.04 -30.66
C ILE A 606 -9.32 -31.56 -30.39
N PRO A 607 -9.13 -32.65 -29.64
CA PRO A 607 -7.80 -33.22 -29.41
C PRO A 607 -7.12 -33.59 -30.72
N GLY A 608 -5.84 -33.27 -30.87
CA GLY A 608 -5.11 -33.51 -32.10
C GLY A 608 -3.86 -32.64 -32.26
N ASP A 609 -3.35 -32.61 -33.48
CA ASP A 609 -2.15 -31.86 -33.84
C ASP A 609 -2.51 -30.42 -34.22
N TYR A 610 -1.87 -29.46 -33.55
CA TYR A 610 -2.01 -28.03 -33.79
C TYR A 610 -0.67 -27.45 -34.24
N ALA A 611 -0.70 -26.51 -35.18
CA ALA A 611 0.47 -25.73 -35.56
C ALA A 611 0.64 -24.55 -34.59
N LEU A 612 1.77 -24.50 -33.91
CA LEU A 612 2.18 -23.37 -33.08
C LEU A 612 3.29 -22.60 -33.81
N ALA A 613 3.01 -21.35 -34.15
CA ALA A 613 3.96 -20.41 -34.71
C ALA A 613 4.34 -19.36 -33.66
N ILE A 614 5.64 -19.18 -33.45
CA ILE A 614 6.20 -18.11 -32.60
C ILE A 614 6.83 -17.08 -33.52
N THR A 615 6.50 -15.82 -33.29
CA THR A 615 7.19 -14.69 -33.89
C THR A 615 7.78 -13.84 -32.78
N ALA A 616 8.98 -13.31 -33.04
CA ALA A 616 9.69 -12.45 -32.12
C ALA A 616 10.08 -11.18 -32.86
N ASP A 617 9.74 -10.04 -32.27
CA ASP A 617 10.19 -8.72 -32.69
C ASP A 617 11.02 -8.11 -31.54
N GLY A 618 12.13 -7.46 -31.87
CA GLY A 618 13.08 -6.93 -30.90
C GLY A 618 14.32 -7.81 -30.64
N PRO A 619 15.15 -7.44 -29.65
CA PRO A 619 16.51 -7.96 -29.47
C PRO A 619 16.56 -9.30 -28.71
N ILE A 620 15.90 -10.32 -29.24
CA ILE A 620 15.89 -11.69 -28.70
C ILE A 620 16.29 -12.69 -29.79
N SER A 621 17.05 -13.71 -29.41
CA SER A 621 17.35 -14.85 -30.25
C SER A 621 16.55 -16.07 -29.80
N ILE A 622 15.95 -16.76 -30.78
CA ILE A 622 15.21 -18.02 -30.63
C ILE A 622 15.71 -18.95 -31.73
N ASP A 623 15.88 -20.24 -31.42
CA ASP A 623 16.27 -21.23 -32.44
C ASP A 623 15.19 -21.28 -33.55
N PRO A 624 15.55 -21.03 -34.83
CA PRO A 624 14.60 -21.11 -35.94
C PRO A 624 13.85 -22.44 -36.04
N ALA A 625 14.44 -23.54 -35.54
CA ALA A 625 13.83 -24.86 -35.57
C ALA A 625 12.56 -24.99 -34.71
N ILE A 626 12.38 -24.12 -33.72
CA ILE A 626 11.22 -24.15 -32.80
C ILE A 626 10.21 -23.02 -33.06
N LEU A 627 10.48 -22.12 -34.01
CA LEU A 627 9.55 -21.05 -34.38
C LEU A 627 8.26 -21.57 -35.01
N ASN A 628 8.31 -22.73 -35.66
CA ASN A 628 7.14 -23.39 -36.21
C ASN A 628 7.18 -24.86 -35.79
N GLN A 629 6.27 -25.25 -34.91
CA GLN A 629 6.22 -26.60 -34.39
C GLN A 629 4.79 -27.13 -34.38
N THR A 630 4.67 -28.45 -34.48
CA THR A 630 3.39 -29.13 -34.25
C THR A 630 3.32 -29.56 -32.80
N VAL A 631 2.29 -29.11 -32.09
CA VAL A 631 2.03 -29.44 -30.70
C VAL A 631 0.78 -30.30 -30.61
N LYS A 632 0.84 -31.34 -29.78
CA LYS A 632 -0.31 -32.23 -29.57
C LYS A 632 -1.16 -31.69 -28.43
N ILE A 633 -2.36 -31.22 -28.76
CA ILE A 633 -3.36 -30.83 -27.78
C ILE A 633 -4.11 -32.08 -27.33
N GLY A 634 -4.08 -32.35 -26.03
CA GLY A 634 -4.71 -33.51 -25.43
C GLY A 634 -6.24 -33.37 -25.29
N ALA A 635 -6.83 -34.21 -24.44
CA ALA A 635 -8.26 -34.13 -24.11
C ALA A 635 -8.63 -32.76 -23.50
N VAL A 636 -9.92 -32.41 -23.51
CA VAL A 636 -10.42 -31.24 -22.78
C VAL A 636 -9.99 -31.36 -21.31
N GLY A 637 -9.44 -30.27 -20.76
CA GLY A 637 -8.83 -30.20 -19.44
C GLY A 637 -7.32 -30.49 -19.42
N SER A 638 -6.75 -31.07 -20.48
CA SER A 638 -5.30 -31.31 -20.53
C SER A 638 -4.51 -30.01 -20.64
N ARG A 639 -3.34 -30.00 -19.99
CA ARG A 639 -2.32 -28.97 -20.13
C ARG A 639 -1.16 -29.54 -20.95
N THR A 640 -0.87 -28.90 -22.09
CA THR A 640 0.33 -29.20 -22.88
C THR A 640 1.36 -28.09 -22.66
N PRO A 641 2.42 -28.35 -21.88
CA PRO A 641 3.50 -27.39 -21.72
C PRO A 641 4.42 -27.34 -22.94
N VAL A 642 4.85 -26.14 -23.30
CA VAL A 642 5.80 -25.89 -24.39
C VAL A 642 6.80 -24.84 -23.94
N ASP A 643 8.08 -25.18 -23.96
CA ASP A 643 9.15 -24.24 -23.66
C ASP A 643 9.76 -23.69 -24.93
N ILE A 644 9.85 -22.37 -25.00
CA ILE A 644 10.57 -21.66 -26.05
C ILE A 644 11.80 -21.02 -25.41
N PRO A 645 12.99 -21.65 -25.51
CA PRO A 645 14.24 -21.04 -25.08
C PRO A 645 14.45 -19.69 -25.76
N ILE A 646 14.81 -18.68 -24.97
CA ILE A 646 15.07 -17.31 -25.43
C ILE A 646 16.42 -16.84 -24.90
N THR A 647 17.16 -16.10 -25.72
CA THR A 647 18.42 -15.45 -25.32
C THR A 647 18.37 -13.97 -25.64
N ALA A 648 18.65 -13.13 -24.64
CA ALA A 648 18.74 -11.69 -24.80
C ALA A 648 19.95 -11.31 -25.68
N SER A 649 19.71 -10.86 -26.91
CA SER A 649 20.77 -10.53 -27.88
C SER A 649 21.10 -9.04 -27.96
N GLY A 650 20.37 -8.19 -27.24
CA GLY A 650 20.55 -6.74 -27.17
C GLY A 650 19.55 -6.12 -26.19
N ILE A 651 19.43 -4.79 -26.18
CA ILE A 651 18.54 -4.07 -25.24
C ILE A 651 17.30 -3.50 -25.93
N GLY A 652 16.20 -3.39 -25.21
CA GLY A 652 14.93 -2.84 -25.69
C GLY A 652 13.74 -3.73 -25.41
N THR A 653 12.58 -3.31 -25.91
CA THR A 653 11.34 -4.07 -25.78
C THR A 653 11.28 -5.20 -26.80
N VAL A 654 11.05 -6.42 -26.31
CA VAL A 654 10.79 -7.61 -27.11
C VAL A 654 9.29 -7.87 -27.11
N ARG A 655 8.73 -8.14 -28.30
CA ARG A 655 7.35 -8.60 -28.48
C ARG A 655 7.37 -10.02 -29.02
N LEU A 656 6.82 -10.95 -28.27
CA LEU A 656 6.66 -12.35 -28.65
C LEU A 656 5.19 -12.59 -28.98
N ALA A 657 4.88 -13.11 -30.15
CA ALA A 657 3.52 -13.53 -30.48
C ALA A 657 3.49 -15.03 -30.77
N ALA A 658 2.55 -15.71 -30.11
CA ALA A 658 2.23 -17.10 -30.29
C ALA A 658 0.90 -17.24 -31.03
N THR A 659 0.93 -17.86 -32.19
CA THR A 659 -0.24 -18.19 -33.01
C THR A 659 -0.44 -19.70 -33.00
N LEU A 660 -1.58 -20.16 -32.48
CA LEU A 660 -1.99 -21.55 -32.48
C LEU A 660 -3.12 -21.77 -33.49
N ALA A 661 -2.89 -22.63 -34.48
CA ALA A 661 -3.87 -22.98 -35.51
C ALA A 661 -4.10 -24.49 -35.57
N GLY A 662 -5.34 -24.94 -35.76
CA GLY A 662 -5.63 -26.37 -35.83
C GLY A 662 -7.06 -26.74 -36.21
N PRO A 663 -7.46 -28.00 -35.97
CA PRO A 663 -8.78 -28.51 -36.30
C PRO A 663 -9.94 -27.62 -35.80
N GLY A 664 -11.04 -27.59 -36.55
CA GLY A 664 -12.23 -26.80 -36.19
C GLY A 664 -12.12 -25.30 -36.48
N ASN A 665 -11.23 -24.89 -37.40
CA ASN A 665 -10.91 -23.48 -37.69
C ASN A 665 -10.49 -22.69 -36.44
N VAL A 666 -9.81 -23.37 -35.51
CA VAL A 666 -9.22 -22.72 -34.34
C VAL A 666 -8.01 -21.93 -34.83
N GLN A 667 -8.01 -20.63 -34.57
CA GLN A 667 -6.86 -19.74 -34.71
C GLN A 667 -6.87 -18.82 -33.48
N ILE A 668 -5.82 -18.91 -32.68
CA ILE A 668 -5.69 -18.17 -31.42
C ILE A 668 -4.36 -17.43 -31.47
N ASP A 669 -4.43 -16.12 -31.31
CA ASP A 669 -3.26 -15.24 -31.27
C ASP A 669 -3.10 -14.70 -29.84
N GLN A 670 -1.88 -14.83 -29.31
CA GLN A 670 -1.52 -14.31 -28.01
C GLN A 670 -0.17 -13.59 -28.08
N SER A 671 -0.09 -12.40 -27.49
CA SER A 671 1.13 -11.57 -27.49
C SER A 671 1.65 -11.35 -26.08
N PHE A 672 2.96 -11.36 -25.94
CA PHE A 672 3.71 -11.12 -24.72
C PHE A 672 4.75 -10.04 -24.96
N THR A 673 4.99 -9.21 -23.95
CA THR A 673 6.01 -8.17 -23.98
C THR A 673 7.03 -8.44 -22.89
N LEU A 674 8.30 -8.27 -23.21
CA LEU A 674 9.42 -8.45 -22.30
C LEU A 674 10.40 -7.30 -22.48
N SER A 675 10.85 -6.70 -21.40
CA SER A 675 11.90 -5.68 -21.46
C SER A 675 13.27 -6.33 -21.29
N VAL A 676 14.21 -5.98 -22.17
CA VAL A 676 15.61 -6.37 -22.04
C VAL A 676 16.45 -5.15 -21.70
N GLU A 677 17.12 -5.20 -20.57
CA GLU A 677 17.92 -4.11 -20.01
C GLU A 677 19.42 -4.45 -20.07
N PRO A 678 20.33 -3.48 -19.97
CA PRO A 678 21.74 -3.80 -19.79
C PRO A 678 21.97 -4.59 -18.51
N ALA A 679 22.71 -5.71 -18.59
CA ALA A 679 23.05 -6.52 -17.42
C ALA A 679 23.94 -5.78 -16.40
N ASN A 680 24.74 -4.83 -16.88
CA ASN A 680 25.62 -4.00 -16.06
C ASN A 680 25.06 -2.58 -15.92
N PRO A 681 25.21 -1.94 -14.75
CA PRO A 681 24.80 -0.55 -14.57
C PRO A 681 25.58 0.40 -15.49
N PRO A 682 24.96 1.50 -15.95
CA PRO A 682 25.65 2.49 -16.77
C PRO A 682 26.76 3.21 -15.99
N VAL A 683 27.84 3.54 -16.70
CA VAL A 683 28.99 4.29 -16.19
C VAL A 683 29.21 5.56 -17.01
N THR A 684 29.73 6.61 -16.36
CA THR A 684 30.22 7.82 -17.03
C THR A 684 31.74 7.94 -16.83
N ARG A 685 32.47 8.16 -17.93
CA ARG A 685 33.92 8.34 -17.98
C ARG A 685 34.23 9.72 -18.54
N ARG A 686 34.71 10.61 -17.68
CA ARG A 686 35.02 12.00 -18.01
C ARG A 686 36.50 12.18 -18.29
N MET A 687 36.82 12.77 -19.43
CA MET A 687 38.18 13.10 -19.87
C MET A 687 38.27 14.61 -20.13
N VAL A 688 39.37 15.25 -19.73
CA VAL A 688 39.61 16.67 -19.94
C VAL A 688 40.85 16.84 -20.81
N HIS A 689 40.71 17.60 -21.89
CA HIS A 689 41.76 17.89 -22.86
C HIS A 689 41.92 19.40 -23.03
N THR A 690 43.16 19.88 -23.07
CA THR A 690 43.45 21.26 -23.47
C THR A 690 43.50 21.34 -25.00
N ILE A 691 42.72 22.26 -25.60
CA ILE A 691 42.79 22.60 -27.02
C ILE A 691 43.55 23.93 -27.16
N GLU A 692 44.81 23.83 -27.57
CA GLU A 692 45.65 24.99 -27.89
C GLU A 692 45.07 25.82 -29.07
N PRO A 693 45.43 27.10 -29.23
CA PRO A 693 45.07 27.88 -30.41
C PRO A 693 45.39 27.14 -31.72
N ASN A 694 44.41 27.07 -32.64
CA ASN A 694 44.46 26.28 -33.89
C ASN A 694 44.52 24.74 -33.73
N GLY A 695 44.50 24.23 -32.49
CA GLY A 695 44.35 22.81 -32.19
C GLY A 695 42.91 22.32 -32.34
N GLY A 696 42.68 21.02 -32.15
CA GLY A 696 41.31 20.47 -32.15
C GLY A 696 41.20 19.07 -31.56
N ILE A 697 39.96 18.64 -31.37
CA ILE A 697 39.56 17.31 -30.89
C ILE A 697 38.62 16.65 -31.89
N THR A 698 38.62 15.31 -31.94
CA THR A 698 37.70 14.52 -32.78
C THR A 698 36.86 13.59 -31.92
N VAL A 699 35.56 13.56 -32.17
CA VAL A 699 34.59 12.66 -31.53
C VAL A 699 34.12 11.65 -32.58
N SER A 700 34.23 10.36 -32.29
CA SER A 700 33.80 9.26 -33.16
C SER A 700 33.19 8.12 -32.34
N LYS A 701 32.54 7.16 -33.02
CA LYS A 701 32.03 5.93 -32.40
C LYS A 701 33.06 5.10 -31.64
N ASP A 702 34.35 5.24 -31.92
CA ASP A 702 35.40 4.46 -31.24
C ASP A 702 35.43 4.75 -29.73
N LEU A 703 34.95 5.93 -29.32
CA LEU A 703 34.85 6.33 -27.92
C LEU A 703 33.80 5.54 -27.12
N ILE A 704 32.84 4.88 -27.78
CA ILE A 704 31.78 4.07 -27.14
C ILE A 704 31.92 2.57 -27.46
N ALA A 705 33.05 2.13 -28.01
CA ALA A 705 33.23 0.76 -28.50
C ALA A 705 33.14 -0.31 -27.40
N ASP A 706 33.35 0.05 -26.14
CA ASP A 706 33.25 -0.83 -24.97
C ASP A 706 31.89 -0.74 -24.24
N MET A 707 30.95 0.02 -24.79
CA MET A 707 29.57 0.16 -24.29
C MET A 707 28.63 -0.77 -25.07
N VAL A 708 27.57 -1.24 -24.40
CA VAL A 708 26.50 -2.02 -25.03
C VAL A 708 25.86 -1.17 -26.14
N PRO A 709 25.71 -1.69 -27.37
CA PRO A 709 25.10 -0.97 -28.48
C PRO A 709 23.74 -0.35 -28.11
N GLY A 710 23.53 0.91 -28.48
CA GLY A 710 22.32 1.66 -28.12
C GLY A 710 22.37 2.36 -26.76
N THR A 711 23.35 2.08 -25.89
CA THR A 711 23.49 2.75 -24.58
C THR A 711 24.52 3.88 -24.56
N GLY A 712 25.49 3.80 -25.46
CA GLY A 712 26.66 4.68 -25.55
C GLY A 712 26.33 6.07 -26.07
N ALA A 713 26.84 7.10 -25.40
CA ALA A 713 26.79 8.48 -25.86
C ALA A 713 28.03 9.25 -25.43
N VAL A 714 28.40 10.25 -26.25
CA VAL A 714 29.53 11.14 -26.00
C VAL A 714 29.03 12.56 -25.80
N SER A 715 29.22 13.10 -24.59
CA SER A 715 28.97 14.50 -24.28
C SER A 715 30.26 15.30 -24.48
N LEU A 716 30.21 16.33 -25.32
CA LEU A 716 31.33 17.24 -25.59
C LEU A 716 30.99 18.64 -25.07
N SER A 717 31.89 19.18 -24.25
CA SER A 717 31.84 20.56 -23.78
C SER A 717 33.16 21.26 -24.10
N VAL A 718 33.16 22.32 -24.90
CA VAL A 718 34.37 23.10 -25.22
C VAL A 718 34.18 24.55 -24.79
N GLY A 719 35.04 25.02 -23.90
CA GLY A 719 34.96 26.39 -23.37
C GLY A 719 36.12 26.75 -22.44
N PRO A 720 36.05 27.90 -21.76
CA PRO A 720 37.13 28.39 -20.90
C PRO A 720 37.24 27.63 -19.57
N LEU A 721 36.16 26.97 -19.12
CA LEU A 721 36.11 26.28 -17.83
C LEU A 721 35.66 24.83 -17.98
N SER A 722 36.59 23.88 -17.81
CA SER A 722 36.32 22.43 -17.88
C SER A 722 35.42 21.91 -16.75
N ALA A 723 35.27 22.67 -15.68
CA ALA A 723 34.48 22.25 -14.53
C ALA A 723 32.97 22.37 -14.77
N LEU A 724 32.52 23.18 -15.74
CA LEU A 724 31.10 23.38 -16.04
C LEU A 724 30.71 22.67 -17.34
N ASP A 725 30.83 21.34 -17.35
CA ASP A 725 30.49 20.47 -18.46
C ASP A 725 28.98 20.20 -18.55
N VAL A 726 28.20 21.25 -18.87
CA VAL A 726 26.72 21.26 -18.85
C VAL A 726 26.07 20.02 -19.48
N PRO A 727 26.48 19.54 -20.68
CA PRO A 727 25.90 18.33 -21.26
C PRO A 727 26.09 17.07 -20.40
N SER A 728 27.28 16.87 -19.83
CA SER A 728 27.56 15.72 -18.97
C SER A 728 26.76 15.81 -17.69
N LEU A 729 26.72 16.99 -17.06
CA LEU A 729 25.98 17.23 -15.81
C LEU A 729 24.48 16.99 -15.99
N LEU A 730 23.88 17.51 -17.07
CA LEU A 730 22.48 17.29 -17.39
C LEU A 730 22.17 15.82 -17.68
N ARG A 731 23.07 15.10 -18.36
CA ARG A 731 22.89 13.68 -18.66
C ARG A 731 23.05 12.80 -17.42
N ASP A 732 24.01 13.09 -16.55
CA ASP A 732 24.19 12.39 -15.28
C ASP A 732 23.00 12.62 -14.35
N LEU A 733 22.46 13.86 -14.29
CA LEU A 733 21.18 14.15 -13.63
C LEU A 733 20.03 13.36 -14.26
N ASP A 734 19.92 13.36 -15.59
CA ASP A 734 18.82 12.70 -16.28
C ASP A 734 18.77 11.19 -16.01
N ARG A 735 19.94 10.54 -16.08
CA ARG A 735 20.11 9.10 -15.86
C ARG A 735 20.07 8.69 -14.39
N TYR A 736 20.07 9.66 -13.46
CA TYR A 736 20.02 9.38 -12.04
C TYR A 736 18.68 8.69 -11.72
N PRO A 737 18.70 7.39 -11.36
CA PRO A 737 17.51 6.54 -11.46
C PRO A 737 16.59 6.68 -10.24
N TYR A 738 17.06 7.36 -9.20
CA TYR A 738 16.34 7.52 -7.94
C TYR A 738 15.48 8.79 -7.97
N GLY A 739 14.48 8.81 -7.09
CA GLY A 739 13.40 9.78 -7.18
C GLY A 739 13.03 10.43 -5.87
N CYS A 740 13.94 10.62 -4.90
CA CYS A 740 13.62 11.44 -3.74
C CYS A 740 13.32 12.89 -4.16
N SER A 741 12.63 13.67 -3.34
CA SER A 741 12.16 15.02 -3.68
C SER A 741 13.33 15.95 -4.02
N GLU A 742 14.46 15.82 -3.33
CA GLU A 742 15.69 16.55 -3.64
C GLU A 742 16.17 16.22 -5.07
N GLN A 743 16.25 14.94 -5.42
CA GLN A 743 16.71 14.48 -6.73
C GLN A 743 15.74 14.90 -7.84
N LEU A 744 14.43 14.83 -7.60
CA LEU A 744 13.42 15.28 -8.55
C LEU A 744 13.60 16.76 -8.88
N VAL A 745 13.75 17.60 -7.85
CA VAL A 745 14.01 19.03 -8.06
C VAL A 745 15.36 19.25 -8.76
N SER A 746 16.41 18.57 -8.33
CA SER A 746 17.75 18.68 -8.94
C SER A 746 17.75 18.33 -10.43
N ARG A 747 16.99 17.32 -10.84
CA ARG A 747 16.82 16.94 -12.24
C ARG A 747 15.99 17.96 -13.03
N ALA A 748 14.94 18.51 -12.43
CA ALA A 748 13.98 19.36 -13.11
C ALA A 748 14.39 20.85 -13.16
N LEU A 749 15.05 21.35 -12.13
CA LEU A 749 15.38 22.77 -11.97
C LEU A 749 16.25 23.31 -13.12
N PRO A 750 17.31 22.63 -13.59
CA PRO A 750 18.08 23.07 -14.75
C PRO A 750 17.26 23.12 -16.04
N LEU A 751 16.30 22.22 -16.20
CA LEU A 751 15.48 22.10 -17.41
C LEU A 751 14.57 23.31 -17.62
N LEU A 752 14.19 24.01 -16.55
CA LEU A 752 13.46 25.28 -16.61
C LEU A 752 14.22 26.38 -17.39
N TYR A 753 15.54 26.23 -17.54
CA TYR A 753 16.42 27.22 -18.15
C TYR A 753 17.21 26.67 -19.34
N LEU A 754 16.87 25.48 -19.86
CA LEU A 754 17.63 24.80 -20.92
C LEU A 754 17.83 25.66 -22.17
N SER A 755 16.81 26.43 -22.58
CA SER A 755 16.88 27.33 -23.72
C SER A 755 17.89 28.48 -23.54
N GLU A 756 18.11 28.92 -22.30
CA GLU A 756 19.06 30.00 -21.98
C GLU A 756 20.51 29.51 -21.96
N LEU A 757 20.71 28.20 -21.79
CA LEU A 757 22.02 27.54 -21.79
C LEU A 757 22.52 27.19 -23.21
N GLY A 758 21.77 27.56 -24.26
CA GLY A 758 22.06 27.13 -25.63
C GLY A 758 21.77 25.65 -25.90
N GLY A 759 20.98 25.00 -25.02
CA GLY A 759 20.77 23.55 -25.00
C GLY A 759 19.79 23.00 -26.05
N ASN A 760 19.52 23.71 -27.14
CA ASN A 760 18.63 23.22 -28.20
C ASN A 760 19.15 21.93 -28.86
N ASP A 761 20.47 21.67 -28.78
CA ASP A 761 21.14 20.49 -29.30
C ASP A 761 21.44 19.42 -28.21
N ILE A 762 20.91 19.60 -26.98
CA ILE A 762 21.02 18.60 -25.92
C ILE A 762 19.79 17.70 -26.01
N ASP A 763 19.96 16.59 -26.72
CA ASP A 763 18.93 15.55 -26.86
C ASP A 763 18.75 14.83 -25.51
N LEU A 764 17.62 15.11 -24.86
CA LEU A 764 17.16 14.44 -23.64
C LEU A 764 16.01 13.50 -24.01
N ASP A 765 15.93 12.34 -23.36
CA ASP A 765 14.94 11.32 -23.73
C ASP A 765 13.49 11.81 -23.45
N GLY A 766 12.78 12.24 -24.50
CA GLY A 766 11.37 12.67 -24.42
C GLY A 766 11.15 14.16 -24.15
N SER A 767 9.88 14.53 -23.91
CA SER A 767 9.47 15.94 -23.79
C SER A 767 9.87 16.54 -22.44
N VAL A 768 10.68 17.61 -22.47
CA VAL A 768 11.03 18.41 -21.28
C VAL A 768 9.78 18.92 -20.55
N LYS A 769 8.74 19.29 -21.29
CA LYS A 769 7.48 19.79 -20.72
C LYS A 769 6.78 18.71 -19.90
N ASP A 770 6.74 17.49 -20.40
CA ASP A 770 6.04 16.38 -19.75
C ASP A 770 6.81 15.96 -18.49
N ARG A 771 8.15 15.91 -18.57
CA ARG A 771 9.05 15.65 -17.43
C ARG A 771 8.90 16.67 -16.30
N LEU A 772 8.77 17.95 -16.63
CA LEU A 772 8.54 19.02 -15.66
C LEU A 772 7.15 18.91 -15.02
N THR A 773 6.14 18.57 -15.83
CA THR A 773 4.77 18.37 -15.34
C THR A 773 4.69 17.18 -14.40
N ASP A 774 5.31 16.05 -14.75
CA ASP A 774 5.45 14.87 -13.89
C ASP A 774 6.16 15.23 -12.57
N THR A 775 7.31 15.91 -12.64
CA THR A 775 8.04 16.33 -11.43
C THR A 775 7.17 17.16 -10.50
N VAL A 776 6.44 18.16 -11.01
CA VAL A 776 5.52 18.98 -10.19
C VAL A 776 4.46 18.09 -9.52
N GLN A 777 3.83 17.19 -10.26
CA GLN A 777 2.80 16.30 -9.72
C GLN A 777 3.36 15.38 -8.62
N ARG A 778 4.55 14.80 -8.84
CA ARG A 778 5.22 13.91 -7.88
C ARG A 778 5.66 14.64 -6.61
N LEU A 779 6.13 15.88 -6.72
CA LEU A 779 6.47 16.70 -5.56
C LEU A 779 5.23 17.04 -4.73
N LEU A 780 4.14 17.45 -5.38
CA LEU A 780 2.87 17.72 -4.70
C LEU A 780 2.28 16.47 -4.04
N ALA A 781 2.51 15.28 -4.63
CA ALA A 781 2.17 13.99 -4.01
C ALA A 781 2.90 13.71 -2.69
N ARG A 782 3.98 14.45 -2.39
CA ARG A 782 4.78 14.35 -1.16
C ARG A 782 4.68 15.58 -0.27
N GLN A 783 3.76 16.49 -0.58
CA GLN A 783 3.46 17.63 0.27
C GLN A 783 2.58 17.18 1.45
N ASP A 784 2.95 17.49 2.68
CA ASP A 784 2.13 17.25 3.86
C ASP A 784 1.04 18.33 4.04
N THR A 785 0.06 18.05 4.90
CA THR A 785 -1.05 18.90 5.33
C THR A 785 -0.63 20.29 5.82
N ASN A 786 0.56 20.44 6.39
CA ASN A 786 1.08 21.72 6.85
C ASN A 786 1.78 22.54 5.74
N GLY A 787 1.97 21.95 4.56
CA GLY A 787 2.65 22.56 3.40
C GLY A 787 4.11 22.14 3.21
N ALA A 788 4.71 21.40 4.16
CA ALA A 788 6.07 20.86 4.06
C ALA A 788 6.19 19.78 2.98
N PHE A 789 7.41 19.50 2.53
CA PHE A 789 7.70 18.40 1.61
C PHE A 789 8.65 17.40 2.24
N GLY A 790 8.30 16.12 2.17
CA GLY A 790 9.20 15.06 2.61
C GLY A 790 10.09 14.50 1.52
N LEU A 791 11.18 13.86 1.95
CA LEU A 791 12.22 13.37 1.05
C LEU A 791 11.74 12.24 0.15
N TRP A 792 11.01 11.27 0.69
CA TRP A 792 10.53 10.10 -0.06
C TRP A 792 9.01 10.02 -0.14
N ASN A 793 8.33 10.50 0.90
CA ASN A 793 6.88 10.51 1.08
C ASN A 793 6.47 11.82 1.79
N SER A 794 5.20 11.93 2.17
CA SER A 794 4.65 13.10 2.88
C SER A 794 4.94 13.14 4.39
N TYR A 795 5.48 12.07 4.99
CA TYR A 795 5.60 11.94 6.45
C TYR A 795 6.93 12.45 7.04
N SER A 796 7.75 13.12 6.24
CA SER A 796 9.04 13.67 6.67
C SER A 796 9.02 15.19 6.49
N GLU A 797 9.32 15.93 7.56
CA GLU A 797 9.46 17.38 7.51
C GLU A 797 10.93 17.77 7.49
N ASP A 798 11.46 18.08 6.30
CA ASP A 798 12.79 18.69 6.14
C ASP A 798 12.59 20.14 5.69
N PHE A 799 12.95 21.08 6.56
CA PHE A 799 12.70 22.52 6.33
C PHE A 799 13.56 23.08 5.19
N TRP A 800 14.80 22.62 5.05
CA TRP A 800 15.67 23.00 3.94
C TRP A 800 15.13 22.43 2.63
N LEU A 801 14.74 21.15 2.61
CA LEU A 801 14.15 20.51 1.44
C LEU A 801 12.85 21.20 1.02
N SER A 802 11.99 21.54 1.98
CA SER A 802 10.77 22.29 1.72
C SER A 802 11.06 23.64 1.07
N SER A 803 12.13 24.32 1.51
CA SER A 803 12.59 25.57 0.88
C SER A 803 13.09 25.36 -0.55
N TYR A 804 13.82 24.27 -0.80
CA TYR A 804 14.34 23.90 -2.13
C TYR A 804 13.23 23.54 -3.12
N VAL A 805 12.28 22.70 -2.70
CA VAL A 805 11.10 22.33 -3.49
C VAL A 805 10.24 23.56 -3.78
N THR A 806 10.01 24.41 -2.78
CA THR A 806 9.22 25.64 -2.97
C THR A 806 9.91 26.64 -3.92
N ASP A 807 11.23 26.79 -3.87
CA ASP A 807 11.98 27.61 -4.85
C ASP A 807 11.78 27.08 -6.27
N PHE A 808 11.85 25.76 -6.47
CA PHE A 808 11.57 25.15 -7.77
C PHE A 808 10.13 25.40 -8.24
N LEU A 809 9.13 25.20 -7.38
CA LEU A 809 7.72 25.42 -7.74
C LEU A 809 7.43 26.89 -8.10
N LEU A 810 8.06 27.84 -7.38
CA LEU A 810 7.98 29.27 -7.71
C LEU A 810 8.58 29.55 -9.09
N ARG A 811 9.76 29.00 -9.39
CA ARG A 811 10.42 29.13 -10.70
C ARG A 811 9.64 28.48 -11.82
N ALA A 812 9.07 27.30 -11.59
CA ALA A 812 8.24 26.61 -12.57
C ALA A 812 7.02 27.46 -12.94
N ARG A 813 6.35 28.06 -11.94
CA ARG A 813 5.27 29.03 -12.15
C ARG A 813 5.75 30.27 -12.91
N GLU A 814 6.90 30.86 -12.56
CA GLU A 814 7.50 31.99 -13.28
C GLU A 814 7.78 31.69 -14.76
N LYS A 815 8.10 30.42 -15.08
CA LYS A 815 8.31 29.93 -16.44
C LYS A 815 7.03 29.48 -17.15
N GLY A 816 5.85 29.65 -16.53
CA GLY A 816 4.55 29.37 -17.13
C GLY A 816 4.06 27.92 -17.01
N PHE A 817 4.69 27.09 -16.15
CA PHE A 817 4.18 25.75 -15.85
C PHE A 817 3.02 25.81 -14.85
N ALA A 818 2.06 24.89 -15.00
CA ALA A 818 0.92 24.81 -14.10
C ALA A 818 1.34 24.29 -12.73
N VAL A 819 1.22 25.13 -11.70
CA VAL A 819 1.42 24.77 -10.29
C VAL A 819 0.17 25.18 -9.52
N PRO A 820 -0.51 24.27 -8.79
CA PRO A 820 -1.71 24.60 -8.04
C PRO A 820 -1.46 25.68 -6.98
N GLU A 821 -2.19 26.79 -7.04
CA GLU A 821 -1.97 27.94 -6.14
C GLU A 821 -2.17 27.62 -4.67
N GLY A 822 -3.16 26.78 -4.33
CA GLY A 822 -3.43 26.39 -2.95
C GLY A 822 -2.24 25.68 -2.31
N ALA A 823 -1.70 24.67 -2.99
CA ALA A 823 -0.53 23.92 -2.57
C ALA A 823 0.73 24.81 -2.45
N LEU A 824 0.97 25.67 -3.45
CA LEU A 824 2.10 26.59 -3.42
C LEU A 824 1.98 27.61 -2.27
N ASN A 825 0.79 28.14 -2.01
CA ASN A 825 0.57 29.08 -0.92
C ASN A 825 0.76 28.41 0.44
N GLN A 826 0.28 27.17 0.62
CA GLN A 826 0.53 26.38 1.84
C GLN A 826 2.03 26.19 2.08
N ALA A 827 2.79 25.84 1.05
CA ALA A 827 4.25 25.72 1.15
C ALA A 827 4.91 27.05 1.57
N VAL A 828 4.53 28.16 0.94
CA VAL A 828 5.07 29.49 1.29
C VAL A 828 4.65 29.92 2.71
N ASP A 829 3.43 29.61 3.14
CA ASP A 829 2.95 29.87 4.50
C ASP A 829 3.67 29.02 5.54
N TYR A 830 3.94 27.74 5.24
CA TYR A 830 4.79 26.88 6.06
C TYR A 830 6.16 27.52 6.27
N LEU A 831 6.85 27.92 5.20
CA LEU A 831 8.17 28.55 5.30
C LEU A 831 8.13 29.81 6.16
N ARG A 832 7.11 30.66 5.96
CA ARG A 832 6.95 31.90 6.72
C ARG A 832 6.71 31.62 8.21
N ASN A 833 5.87 30.65 8.53
CA ASN A 833 5.56 30.27 9.90
C ASN A 833 6.78 29.68 10.60
N GLN A 834 7.55 28.84 9.91
CA GLN A 834 8.80 28.29 10.46
C GLN A 834 9.84 29.38 10.72
N VAL A 835 10.07 30.30 9.77
CA VAL A 835 10.97 31.45 10.00
C VAL A 835 10.52 32.29 11.20
N GLY A 836 9.21 32.55 11.35
CA GLY A 836 8.69 33.32 12.48
C GLY A 836 8.80 32.59 13.83
N ASN A 837 8.77 31.26 13.83
CA ASN A 837 8.82 30.42 15.02
C ASN A 837 10.22 29.88 15.36
N SER A 838 11.25 30.18 14.54
CA SER A 838 12.62 29.71 14.73
C SER A 838 13.50 30.84 15.27
N PRO A 839 13.49 31.09 16.60
CA PRO A 839 14.16 32.26 17.19
C PRO A 839 15.69 32.18 17.20
N ASN A 840 16.28 31.00 16.91
CA ASN A 840 17.71 30.75 17.13
C ASN A 840 18.40 30.25 15.86
N VAL A 841 19.05 31.19 15.15
CA VAL A 841 20.14 30.85 14.21
C VAL A 841 21.38 30.61 15.06
N GLU A 842 21.77 29.35 15.28
CA GLU A 842 23.05 28.99 15.90
C GLU A 842 24.07 28.62 14.81
N GLN A 843 25.37 28.61 15.16
CA GLN A 843 26.44 28.27 14.21
C GLN A 843 26.21 26.88 13.59
N GLY A 844 25.91 26.83 12.30
CA GLY A 844 25.66 25.60 11.54
C GLY A 844 24.23 25.02 11.67
N LYS A 845 23.26 25.81 12.16
CA LYS A 845 21.84 25.45 12.22
C LYS A 845 20.92 26.54 11.65
N GLY A 846 21.45 27.36 10.74
CA GLY A 846 20.72 28.50 10.15
C GLY A 846 20.48 28.36 8.65
N GLU A 847 21.00 27.31 8.03
CA GLU A 847 21.06 27.15 6.58
C GLU A 847 19.69 26.95 5.96
N ASP A 848 18.81 26.21 6.65
CA ASP A 848 17.39 26.05 6.34
C ASP A 848 16.64 27.39 6.41
N VAL A 849 16.87 28.19 7.47
CA VAL A 849 16.30 29.53 7.63
C VAL A 849 16.78 30.48 6.52
N ALA A 850 18.08 30.44 6.18
CA ALA A 850 18.63 31.25 5.10
C ALA A 850 17.97 30.93 3.75
N TYR A 851 17.78 29.64 3.45
CA TYR A 851 17.12 29.25 2.21
C TYR A 851 15.64 29.67 2.24
N ALA A 852 14.93 29.42 3.35
CA ALA A 852 13.54 29.85 3.50
C ALA A 852 13.37 31.35 3.28
N LEU A 853 14.25 32.19 3.84
CA LEU A 853 14.25 33.65 3.65
C LEU A 853 14.48 34.04 2.18
N TYR A 854 15.40 33.36 1.49
CA TYR A 854 15.60 33.56 0.05
C TYR A 854 14.35 33.19 -0.76
N THR A 855 13.77 32.02 -0.50
CA THR A 855 12.57 31.54 -1.18
C THR A 855 11.37 32.46 -0.90
N LEU A 856 11.23 32.95 0.34
CA LEU A 856 10.22 33.95 0.70
C LEU A 856 10.44 35.29 0.00
N ALA A 857 11.69 35.72 -0.20
CA ALA A 857 12.00 36.95 -0.93
C ALA A 857 11.59 36.82 -2.40
N ARG A 858 11.85 35.67 -3.02
CA ARG A 858 11.38 35.33 -4.37
C ARG A 858 9.85 35.30 -4.47
N ALA A 859 9.18 34.78 -3.44
CA ALA A 859 7.72 34.80 -3.35
C ALA A 859 7.14 36.21 -3.07
N GLY A 860 7.96 37.23 -2.84
CA GLY A 860 7.52 38.58 -2.46
C GLY A 860 6.96 38.68 -1.02
N ARG A 861 7.29 37.72 -0.15
CA ARG A 861 6.75 37.58 1.22
C ARG A 861 7.84 37.52 2.30
N ALA A 862 9.08 37.88 1.99
CA ALA A 862 10.16 37.90 2.98
C ALA A 862 9.91 38.89 4.13
N PRO A 863 10.15 38.49 5.39
CA PRO A 863 10.17 39.41 6.52
C PRO A 863 11.42 40.31 6.44
N ALA A 864 11.29 41.47 5.81
CA ALA A 864 12.42 42.38 5.55
C ALA A 864 13.16 42.83 6.82
N GLY A 865 12.47 42.89 7.97
CA GLY A 865 13.08 43.20 9.26
C GLY A 865 14.06 42.11 9.72
N ASP A 866 13.60 40.87 9.75
CA ASP A 866 14.40 39.70 10.16
C ASP A 866 15.58 39.49 9.22
N LEU A 867 15.35 39.60 7.91
CA LEU A 867 16.42 39.46 6.90
C LEU A 867 17.55 40.49 7.11
N LYS A 868 17.21 41.75 7.39
CA LYS A 868 18.20 42.80 7.69
C LYS A 868 18.89 42.56 9.02
N TYR A 869 18.14 42.16 10.05
CA TYR A 869 18.70 41.82 11.36
C TYR A 869 19.71 40.67 11.25
N PHE A 870 19.37 39.60 10.52
CA PHE A 870 20.27 38.48 10.31
C PHE A 870 21.52 38.87 9.55
N ALA A 871 21.40 39.69 8.50
CA ALA A 871 22.55 40.19 7.75
C ALA A 871 23.49 41.08 8.59
N ASP A 872 22.93 41.95 9.43
CA ASP A 872 23.73 42.92 10.20
C ASP A 872 24.34 42.31 11.48
N THR A 873 23.65 41.36 12.12
CA THR A 873 24.00 40.90 13.48
C THR A 873 24.32 39.41 13.58
N LYS A 874 23.88 38.59 12.63
CA LYS A 874 23.97 37.12 12.69
C LYS A 874 24.61 36.48 11.46
N ILE A 875 25.11 37.25 10.49
CA ILE A 875 25.61 36.69 9.22
C ILE A 875 26.73 35.66 9.43
N GLY A 876 27.57 35.86 10.44
CA GLY A 876 28.63 34.92 10.82
C GLY A 876 28.15 33.61 11.47
N GLN A 877 26.88 33.54 11.90
CA GLN A 877 26.27 32.35 12.51
C GLN A 877 25.68 31.41 11.44
N PHE A 878 25.46 31.88 10.22
CA PHE A 878 25.24 30.98 9.09
C PHE A 878 26.58 30.31 8.75
N GLY A 879 26.64 29.00 8.94
CA GLY A 879 27.87 28.21 8.92
C GLY A 879 28.39 27.99 7.49
N THR A 880 27.48 27.94 6.52
CA THR A 880 27.83 27.67 5.11
C THR A 880 27.90 28.93 4.24
N ALA A 881 28.73 28.87 3.22
CA ALA A 881 28.86 29.89 2.20
C ALA A 881 27.56 30.07 1.40
N LEU A 882 26.83 28.99 1.10
CA LEU A 882 25.53 29.04 0.45
C LEU A 882 24.51 29.84 1.26
N ALA A 883 24.38 29.57 2.57
CA ALA A 883 23.40 30.26 3.40
C ALA A 883 23.65 31.78 3.43
N ARG A 884 24.91 32.20 3.50
CA ARG A 884 25.29 33.62 3.42
C ARG A 884 24.96 34.22 2.05
N ALA A 885 25.19 33.48 0.96
CA ALA A 885 24.84 33.89 -0.38
C ALA A 885 23.32 33.99 -0.61
N GLN A 886 22.52 33.13 0.02
CA GLN A 886 21.06 33.17 -0.01
C GLN A 886 20.52 34.43 0.67
N ILE A 887 21.05 34.77 1.86
CA ILE A 887 20.74 36.04 2.55
C ILE A 887 21.13 37.24 1.65
N ALA A 888 22.30 37.19 1.02
CA ALA A 888 22.77 38.24 0.11
C ALA A 888 21.84 38.42 -1.09
N ALA A 889 21.44 37.33 -1.75
CA ALA A 889 20.53 37.36 -2.89
C ALA A 889 19.13 37.83 -2.50
N ALA A 890 18.62 37.42 -1.33
CA ALA A 890 17.35 37.88 -0.80
C ALA A 890 17.34 39.41 -0.59
N LEU A 891 18.42 39.97 -0.01
CA LEU A 891 18.59 41.42 0.15
C LEU A 891 18.68 42.13 -1.21
N GLY A 892 19.34 41.49 -2.18
CA GLY A 892 19.41 41.94 -3.58
C GLY A 892 18.04 42.10 -4.22
N MET A 893 17.17 41.09 -4.07
CA MET A 893 15.78 41.12 -4.55
C MET A 893 14.94 42.23 -3.89
N LEU A 894 15.25 42.58 -2.63
CA LEU A 894 14.64 43.73 -1.93
C LEU A 894 15.28 45.09 -2.29
N GLY A 895 16.34 45.10 -3.09
CA GLY A 895 17.06 46.30 -3.51
C GLY A 895 18.11 46.84 -2.52
N ASP A 896 18.41 46.14 -1.41
CA ASP A 896 19.42 46.54 -0.41
C ASP A 896 20.84 46.11 -0.85
N ARG A 897 21.34 46.77 -1.89
CA ARG A 897 22.65 46.46 -2.52
C ARG A 897 23.85 46.53 -1.56
N PRO A 898 23.96 47.51 -0.63
CA PRO A 898 25.10 47.55 0.29
C PRO A 898 25.18 46.31 1.19
N ARG A 899 24.07 45.90 1.80
CA ARG A 899 24.04 44.70 2.65
C ARG A 899 24.22 43.43 1.83
N ALA A 900 23.61 43.35 0.64
CA ALA A 900 23.81 42.22 -0.27
C ALA A 900 25.29 42.01 -0.59
N ASN A 901 26.02 43.08 -0.95
CA ASN A 901 27.45 42.99 -1.25
C ASN A 901 28.29 42.56 -0.04
N ALA A 902 27.98 43.06 1.15
CA ALA A 902 28.68 42.66 2.39
C ALA A 902 28.42 41.17 2.72
N ALA A 903 27.18 40.70 2.55
CA ALA A 903 26.82 39.31 2.76
C ALA A 903 27.48 38.37 1.73
N PHE A 904 27.58 38.76 0.44
CA PHE A 904 28.33 38.00 -0.57
C PHE A 904 29.83 37.92 -0.27
N GLN A 905 30.43 39.00 0.24
CA GLN A 905 31.83 38.94 0.67
C GLN A 905 32.00 37.96 1.84
N SER A 906 31.10 38.01 2.82
CA SER A 906 31.07 37.07 3.94
C SER A 906 30.88 35.61 3.48
N ALA A 907 30.15 35.38 2.39
CA ALA A 907 30.01 34.07 1.76
C ALA A 907 31.32 33.59 1.11
N ALA A 908 32.03 34.46 0.38
CA ALA A 908 33.33 34.14 -0.20
C ALA A 908 34.38 33.80 0.86
N ASP A 909 34.39 34.54 1.98
CA ASP A 909 35.31 34.30 3.10
C ASP A 909 34.99 32.95 3.78
N ALA A 910 33.71 32.60 3.94
CA ALA A 910 33.28 31.30 4.47
C ALA A 910 33.68 30.15 3.52
N LEU A 911 33.52 30.32 2.21
CA LEU A 911 33.84 29.31 1.21
C LEU A 911 35.33 28.92 1.28
N GLN A 912 36.22 29.88 1.47
CA GLN A 912 37.64 29.59 1.66
C GLN A 912 37.88 28.76 2.94
N GLY A 913 37.19 29.11 4.02
CA GLY A 913 37.26 28.36 5.29
C GLY A 913 36.75 26.91 5.16
N GLU A 914 35.72 26.67 4.35
CA GLU A 914 35.21 25.34 4.02
C GLU A 914 36.22 24.50 3.23
N VAL A 915 36.86 25.09 2.21
CA VAL A 915 37.87 24.42 1.38
C VAL A 915 39.11 24.05 2.19
N ASP A 916 39.53 24.92 3.10
CA ASP A 916 40.72 24.71 3.94
C ASP A 916 40.42 23.80 5.16
N GLY A 917 39.17 23.37 5.36
CA GLY A 917 38.74 22.52 6.47
C GLY A 917 38.84 23.20 7.85
N THR A 918 38.89 24.53 7.87
CA THR A 918 39.05 25.34 9.10
C THR A 918 37.71 25.65 9.79
N ILE A 919 36.59 25.49 9.07
CA ILE A 919 35.24 25.59 9.61
C ILE A 919 34.67 24.16 9.68
N PRO A 920 34.25 23.66 10.86
CA PRO A 920 33.60 22.36 10.98
C PRO A 920 32.34 22.36 10.11
N THR A 921 32.35 21.53 9.09
CA THR A 921 31.29 21.49 8.11
C THR A 921 30.11 20.68 8.63
N ALA A 922 29.06 21.36 9.09
CA ALA A 922 27.77 20.75 9.36
C ALA A 922 27.06 20.46 8.01
N TRP A 923 27.50 19.45 7.27
CA TRP A 923 26.88 19.06 5.98
C TRP A 923 25.56 18.28 6.20
N GLY A 924 24.67 18.79 7.07
CA GLY A 924 23.34 18.23 7.30
C GLY A 924 22.35 18.49 6.15
N TYR A 925 22.63 19.47 5.29
CA TYR A 925 21.72 19.92 4.21
C TYR A 925 22.32 19.71 2.82
N TYR A 926 22.73 18.47 2.49
CA TYR A 926 23.10 18.11 1.11
C TYR A 926 24.26 18.93 0.51
N GLY A 927 25.19 19.39 1.36
CA GLY A 927 26.16 20.43 1.02
C GLY A 927 27.59 19.96 0.78
N SER A 928 28.30 20.73 -0.05
CA SER A 928 29.73 20.59 -0.30
C SER A 928 30.33 21.94 -0.72
N PRO A 929 31.66 22.13 -0.59
CA PRO A 929 32.32 23.34 -1.09
C PRO A 929 32.12 23.56 -2.60
N LEU A 930 31.97 22.48 -3.38
CA LEU A 930 31.70 22.57 -4.82
C LEU A 930 30.30 23.12 -5.08
N ARG A 931 29.29 22.62 -4.37
CA ARG A 931 27.90 23.12 -4.45
C ARG A 931 27.83 24.60 -4.06
N ASP A 932 28.42 24.95 -2.92
CA ASP A 932 28.33 26.30 -2.36
C ASP A 932 29.03 27.33 -3.25
N ALA A 933 30.18 26.98 -3.82
CA ALA A 933 30.86 27.81 -4.81
C ALA A 933 30.00 28.02 -6.06
N ALA A 934 29.41 26.96 -6.62
CA ALA A 934 28.52 27.05 -7.77
C ALA A 934 27.28 27.90 -7.46
N ALA A 935 26.71 27.74 -6.27
CA ALA A 935 25.55 28.49 -5.85
C ALA A 935 25.84 29.98 -5.63
N ILE A 936 27.01 30.37 -5.13
CA ILE A 936 27.42 31.79 -5.08
C ILE A 936 27.38 32.42 -6.47
N VAL A 937 27.91 31.72 -7.48
CA VAL A 937 27.91 32.19 -8.88
C VAL A 937 26.48 32.31 -9.41
N ALA A 938 25.65 31.28 -9.18
CA ALA A 938 24.25 31.27 -9.62
C ALA A 938 23.39 32.38 -8.95
N LEU A 939 23.60 32.63 -7.66
CA LEU A 939 22.85 33.60 -6.87
C LEU A 939 23.29 35.05 -7.12
N ALA A 940 24.48 35.27 -7.67
CA ALA A 940 25.01 36.59 -7.99
C ALA A 940 24.11 37.39 -8.97
N GLU A 941 23.36 36.71 -9.85
CA GLU A 941 22.41 37.34 -10.80
C GLU A 941 21.38 38.23 -10.08
N ASN A 942 20.87 37.78 -8.94
CA ASN A 942 19.81 38.48 -8.21
C ASN A 942 20.33 39.52 -7.20
N GLY A 943 21.60 39.45 -6.81
CA GLY A 943 22.16 40.33 -5.78
C GLY A 943 23.37 41.15 -6.20
N ASN A 944 23.78 41.08 -7.47
CA ASN A 944 24.82 41.89 -8.09
C ASN A 944 26.16 41.79 -7.34
N ALA A 945 26.59 40.55 -7.07
CA ALA A 945 27.86 40.27 -6.42
C ALA A 945 29.04 40.86 -7.23
N ARG A 946 30.09 41.28 -6.51
CA ARG A 946 31.27 41.90 -7.16
C ARG A 946 32.09 40.85 -7.93
N PRO A 947 32.73 41.21 -9.06
CA PRO A 947 33.53 40.26 -9.85
C PRO A 947 34.58 39.45 -9.04
N PRO A 948 35.30 40.00 -8.05
CA PRO A 948 36.25 39.21 -7.26
C PRO A 948 35.62 38.04 -6.48
N VAL A 949 34.37 38.19 -6.01
CA VAL A 949 33.62 37.12 -5.33
C VAL A 949 33.33 35.98 -6.30
N ILE A 950 32.88 36.32 -7.51
CA ILE A 950 32.57 35.36 -8.58
C ILE A 950 33.85 34.61 -8.99
N GLN A 951 34.96 35.32 -9.20
CA GLN A 951 36.24 34.72 -9.60
C GLN A 951 36.82 33.79 -8.51
N ALA A 952 36.67 34.14 -7.23
CA ALA A 952 37.06 33.26 -6.13
C ALA A 952 36.24 31.96 -6.12
N ALA A 953 34.93 32.05 -6.32
CA ALA A 953 34.05 30.89 -6.41
C ALA A 953 34.38 30.00 -7.63
N LEU A 954 34.58 30.58 -8.81
CA LEU A 954 34.98 29.83 -10.03
C LEU A 954 36.29 29.05 -9.83
N LYS A 955 37.27 29.63 -9.12
CA LYS A 955 38.51 28.94 -8.77
C LYS A 955 38.26 27.71 -7.90
N VAL A 956 37.36 27.81 -6.92
CA VAL A 956 36.98 26.67 -6.06
C VAL A 956 36.27 25.58 -6.85
N ILE A 957 35.34 25.95 -7.75
CA ILE A 957 34.65 25.00 -8.63
C ILE A 957 35.67 24.21 -9.46
N GLY A 958 36.63 24.89 -10.09
CA GLY A 958 37.70 24.26 -10.85
C GLY A 958 38.55 23.30 -10.01
N GLY A 959 38.98 23.73 -8.81
CA GLY A 959 39.81 22.92 -7.92
C GLY A 959 39.09 21.67 -7.38
N GLN A 960 37.84 21.80 -6.93
CA GLN A 960 37.07 20.69 -6.38
C GLN A 960 36.70 19.67 -7.48
N ARG A 961 36.27 20.13 -8.65
CA ARG A 961 35.93 19.26 -9.78
C ARG A 961 37.15 18.54 -10.38
N ALA A 962 38.35 19.10 -10.22
CA ALA A 962 39.59 18.39 -10.58
C ALA A 962 39.98 17.33 -9.54
N LYS A 963 39.61 17.52 -8.27
CA LYS A 963 39.93 16.61 -7.17
C LYS A 963 39.01 15.38 -7.13
N TYR A 964 37.73 15.54 -7.42
CA TYR A 964 36.73 14.47 -7.31
C TYR A 964 36.12 14.10 -8.66
N ARG A 965 35.99 12.79 -8.90
CA ARG A 965 35.43 12.24 -10.14
C ARG A 965 33.91 12.40 -10.20
N TYR A 966 33.22 12.10 -9.09
CA TYR A 966 31.77 12.10 -9.00
C TYR A 966 31.26 13.45 -8.49
N ALA A 967 30.01 13.77 -8.80
CA ALA A 967 29.29 14.91 -8.25
C ALA A 967 27.88 14.45 -7.86
N SER A 968 27.38 14.95 -6.74
CA SER A 968 26.01 14.73 -6.27
C SER A 968 25.00 15.49 -7.12
N THR A 969 23.72 15.10 -7.01
CA THR A 969 22.60 15.80 -7.66
C THR A 969 22.56 17.29 -7.34
N GLN A 970 22.83 17.67 -6.09
CA GLN A 970 22.96 19.06 -5.68
C GLN A 970 24.11 19.79 -6.38
N GLU A 971 25.32 19.22 -6.38
CA GLU A 971 26.49 19.83 -7.02
C GLU A 971 26.23 20.03 -8.51
N MET A 972 25.73 19.00 -9.20
CA MET A 972 25.43 19.06 -10.64
C MET A 972 24.41 20.16 -10.95
N THR A 973 23.33 20.26 -10.19
CA THR A 973 22.28 21.25 -10.40
C THR A 973 22.81 22.67 -10.26
N TRP A 974 23.53 22.96 -9.16
CA TRP A 974 24.07 24.30 -8.92
C TRP A 974 25.18 24.65 -9.91
N MET A 975 25.97 23.69 -10.38
CA MET A 975 26.97 23.90 -11.44
C MET A 975 26.30 24.28 -12.77
N VAL A 976 25.20 23.63 -13.15
CA VAL A 976 24.46 24.02 -14.37
C VAL A 976 23.85 25.43 -14.23
N LEU A 977 23.31 25.76 -13.06
CA LEU A 977 22.83 27.13 -12.79
C LEU A 977 23.96 28.17 -12.77
N ALA A 978 25.16 27.82 -12.30
CA ALA A 978 26.33 28.68 -12.35
C ALA A 978 26.78 28.94 -13.79
N ALA A 979 26.77 27.90 -14.64
CA ALA A 979 27.10 28.01 -16.06
C ALA A 979 26.19 28.99 -16.80
N ARG A 980 24.89 29.01 -16.44
CA ARG A 980 23.92 30.00 -16.93
C ARG A 980 24.34 31.44 -16.59
N SER A 981 24.77 31.69 -15.36
CA SER A 981 25.10 33.04 -14.88
C SER A 981 26.37 33.64 -15.49
N ILE A 982 27.26 32.82 -16.06
CA ILE A 982 28.50 33.27 -16.73
C ILE A 982 28.46 33.10 -18.25
N VAL A 983 27.29 32.88 -18.84
CA VAL A 983 27.13 32.59 -20.28
C VAL A 983 27.74 33.68 -21.18
N GLU A 984 27.76 34.94 -20.74
CA GLU A 984 28.37 36.06 -21.48
C GLU A 984 29.90 35.92 -21.59
N GLU A 985 30.59 35.37 -20.59
CA GLU A 985 32.03 35.09 -20.65
C GLU A 985 32.31 33.94 -21.65
N ALA A 986 31.38 33.00 -21.76
CA ALA A 986 31.44 31.91 -22.73
C ALA A 986 31.18 32.36 -24.16
N ARG A 987 30.54 33.53 -24.42
CA ARG A 987 30.28 34.06 -25.78
C ARG A 987 31.53 34.53 -26.51
N ALA A 988 32.64 34.76 -25.82
CA ALA A 988 33.91 35.18 -26.42
C ALA A 988 34.72 34.02 -27.05
N VAL A 989 34.20 32.79 -26.98
CA VAL A 989 34.84 31.58 -27.53
C VAL A 989 34.58 31.48 -29.04
N GLU A 990 35.63 31.30 -29.84
CA GLU A 990 35.51 31.10 -31.29
C GLU A 990 35.96 29.69 -31.68
N LEU A 991 35.07 28.90 -32.28
CA LEU A 991 35.30 27.50 -32.64
C LEU A 991 35.02 27.26 -34.12
N ASN A 992 35.64 26.22 -34.66
CA ASN A 992 35.25 25.58 -35.91
C ASN A 992 34.69 24.19 -35.57
N VAL A 993 33.42 23.95 -35.90
CA VAL A 993 32.71 22.68 -35.69
C VAL A 993 32.37 22.12 -37.06
N ASP A 994 33.00 21.01 -37.43
CA ASP A 994 32.76 20.30 -38.70
C ASP A 994 32.87 21.20 -39.95
N GLY A 995 33.81 22.16 -39.93
CA GLY A 995 34.03 23.09 -41.04
C GLY A 995 33.20 24.39 -40.97
N SER A 996 32.30 24.51 -39.98
CA SER A 996 31.46 25.69 -39.76
C SER A 996 31.94 26.53 -38.57
N ALA A 997 31.95 27.86 -38.71
CA ALA A 997 32.27 28.75 -37.60
C ALA A 997 31.15 28.71 -36.54
N HIS A 998 31.54 28.54 -35.28
CA HIS A 998 30.67 28.52 -34.11
C HIS A 998 31.15 29.58 -33.11
N GLN A 999 30.22 30.40 -32.62
CA GLN A 999 30.49 31.47 -31.66
C GLN A 999 29.88 31.10 -30.30
N GLY A 1000 30.68 31.22 -29.25
CA GLY A 1000 30.37 30.78 -27.90
C GLY A 1000 30.91 29.38 -27.56
N ALA A 1001 30.81 29.00 -26.28
CA ALA A 1001 31.12 27.64 -25.85
C ALA A 1001 30.27 26.62 -26.63
N LEU A 1002 30.83 25.42 -26.85
CA LEU A 1002 30.14 24.33 -27.50
C LEU A 1002 29.64 23.33 -26.47
N TYR A 1003 28.35 23.02 -26.51
CA TYR A 1003 27.70 21.99 -25.72
C TYR A 1003 26.96 21.05 -26.67
N LYS A 1004 27.41 19.80 -26.78
CA LYS A 1004 26.83 18.84 -27.73
C LYS A 1004 26.83 17.42 -27.19
N VAL A 1005 25.78 16.67 -27.48
CA VAL A 1005 25.69 15.23 -27.20
C VAL A 1005 25.62 14.49 -28.52
N TYR A 1006 26.51 13.53 -28.71
CA TYR A 1006 26.53 12.64 -29.86
C TYR A 1006 26.07 11.24 -29.41
N GLN A 1007 25.07 10.70 -30.08
CA GLN A 1007 24.51 9.36 -29.79
C GLN A 1007 23.90 8.74 -31.05
N GLY A 1008 23.78 7.41 -31.07
CA GLY A 1008 23.20 6.68 -32.20
C GLY A 1008 23.93 6.96 -33.52
N ALA A 1009 23.18 7.18 -34.60
CA ALA A 1009 23.73 7.45 -35.94
C ALA A 1009 24.60 8.71 -36.01
N ASN A 1010 24.42 9.68 -35.08
CA ASN A 1010 25.26 10.88 -35.01
C ASN A 1010 26.70 10.60 -34.53
N LEU A 1011 27.05 9.34 -34.22
CA LEU A 1011 28.43 8.94 -33.93
C LEU A 1011 29.07 8.17 -35.09
N ASP A 1012 28.32 7.86 -36.16
CA ASP A 1012 28.82 7.11 -37.31
C ASP A 1012 29.83 7.94 -38.14
N GLU A 1013 29.69 9.26 -38.09
CA GLU A 1013 30.64 10.22 -38.66
C GLU A 1013 31.60 10.76 -37.58
N ALA A 1014 32.81 11.12 -38.00
CA ALA A 1014 33.79 11.74 -37.11
C ALA A 1014 33.56 13.25 -37.05
N HIS A 1015 33.30 13.78 -35.86
CA HIS A 1015 33.07 15.20 -35.62
C HIS A 1015 34.33 15.90 -35.12
N LYS A 1016 34.76 16.96 -35.81
CA LYS A 1016 35.98 17.70 -35.49
C LYS A 1016 35.64 19.09 -34.94
N VAL A 1017 36.21 19.40 -33.78
CA VAL A 1017 36.09 20.72 -33.15
C VAL A 1017 37.47 21.34 -32.98
N SER A 1018 37.67 22.54 -33.51
CA SER A 1018 38.94 23.26 -33.46
C SER A 1018 38.80 24.65 -32.82
N ASN A 1019 39.82 25.07 -32.09
CA ASN A 1019 39.89 26.39 -31.44
C ASN A 1019 40.39 27.45 -32.43
N LEU A 1020 39.56 28.45 -32.74
CA LEU A 1020 39.93 29.58 -33.61
C LEU A 1020 40.45 30.79 -32.82
N GLY A 1021 40.27 30.79 -31.50
CA GLY A 1021 40.69 31.86 -30.62
C GLY A 1021 42.18 31.86 -30.29
N ALA A 1022 42.63 32.95 -29.68
CA ALA A 1022 44.04 33.15 -29.30
C ALA A 1022 44.43 32.54 -27.93
N ALA A 1023 43.45 32.10 -27.13
CA ALA A 1023 43.67 31.49 -25.81
C ALA A 1023 43.39 29.99 -25.85
N PRO A 1024 44.09 29.17 -25.06
CA PRO A 1024 43.78 27.75 -24.94
C PRO A 1024 42.39 27.55 -24.33
N LEU A 1025 41.65 26.57 -24.84
CA LEU A 1025 40.34 26.15 -24.33
C LEU A 1025 40.45 24.78 -23.68
N GLN A 1026 39.45 24.43 -22.88
CA GLN A 1026 39.29 23.10 -22.34
C GLN A 1026 38.15 22.37 -23.03
N ALA A 1027 38.41 21.15 -23.47
CA ALA A 1027 37.41 20.23 -23.99
C ALA A 1027 37.19 19.10 -22.98
N VAL A 1028 35.95 18.93 -22.54
CA VAL A 1028 35.51 17.81 -21.73
C VAL A 1028 34.80 16.83 -22.62
N VAL A 1029 35.30 15.60 -22.68
CA VAL A 1029 34.70 14.46 -23.37
C VAL A 1029 34.21 13.50 -22.30
N ALA A 1030 32.90 13.36 -22.14
CA ALA A 1030 32.29 12.41 -21.23
C ALA A 1030 31.59 11.30 -22.01
N VAL A 1031 32.12 10.08 -21.88
CA VAL A 1031 31.53 8.87 -22.46
C VAL A 1031 30.61 8.24 -21.43
N SER A 1032 29.36 7.96 -21.80
CA SER A 1032 28.37 7.37 -20.90
C SER A 1032 27.67 6.20 -21.55
N GLY A 1033 27.44 5.11 -20.82
CA GLY A 1033 26.78 3.90 -21.34
C GLY A 1033 26.90 2.71 -20.39
N ALA A 1034 26.18 1.64 -20.67
CA ALA A 1034 26.36 0.38 -19.94
C ALA A 1034 27.57 -0.35 -20.52
N PRO A 1035 28.56 -0.76 -19.70
CA PRO A 1035 29.76 -1.40 -20.22
C PRO A 1035 29.45 -2.86 -20.61
N VAL A 1036 30.06 -3.33 -21.70
CA VAL A 1036 29.94 -4.74 -22.14
C VAL A 1036 30.63 -5.67 -21.14
N VAL A 1037 31.76 -5.23 -20.58
CA VAL A 1037 32.50 -5.93 -19.54
C VAL A 1037 32.14 -5.32 -18.18
N PRO A 1038 31.75 -6.13 -17.18
CA PRO A 1038 31.46 -5.61 -15.84
C PRO A 1038 32.67 -4.88 -15.24
N GLU A 1039 32.41 -3.77 -14.55
CA GLU A 1039 33.46 -3.10 -13.75
C GLU A 1039 33.88 -4.01 -12.58
N PRO A 1040 35.15 -3.99 -12.17
CA PRO A 1040 35.61 -4.75 -11.01
C PRO A 1040 34.95 -4.24 -9.72
N ALA A 1041 34.89 -5.10 -8.71
CA ALA A 1041 34.44 -4.69 -7.39
C ALA A 1041 35.29 -3.52 -6.86
N SER A 1042 34.64 -2.55 -6.21
CA SER A 1042 35.29 -1.36 -5.67
C SER A 1042 34.84 -1.07 -4.25
N SER A 1043 35.72 -0.47 -3.45
CA SER A 1043 35.46 -0.08 -2.07
C SER A 1043 36.20 1.23 -1.80
N ASN A 1044 35.45 2.33 -1.74
CA ASN A 1044 35.95 3.68 -1.53
C ASN A 1044 35.27 4.26 -0.29
N GLY A 1045 35.84 4.08 0.90
CA GLY A 1045 35.27 4.59 2.16
C GLY A 1045 33.97 3.91 2.61
N MET A 1046 33.48 2.92 1.85
CA MET A 1046 32.33 2.07 2.16
C MET A 1046 32.70 0.60 1.95
N LYS A 1047 32.12 -0.29 2.75
CA LYS A 1047 32.16 -1.74 2.57
C LYS A 1047 30.75 -2.25 2.32
N LEU A 1048 30.64 -3.27 1.48
CA LEU A 1048 29.38 -3.91 1.10
C LEU A 1048 29.57 -5.42 1.05
N GLY A 1049 28.54 -6.16 1.46
CA GLY A 1049 28.46 -7.61 1.36
C GLY A 1049 27.04 -8.07 1.06
N ARG A 1050 26.91 -9.17 0.33
CA ARG A 1050 25.64 -9.83 -0.03
C ARG A 1050 25.77 -11.34 0.16
N ILE A 1051 24.82 -11.94 0.87
CA ILE A 1051 24.76 -13.39 1.10
C ILE A 1051 23.31 -13.87 0.92
N TYR A 1052 23.14 -15.02 0.28
CA TYR A 1052 21.84 -15.69 0.15
C TYR A 1052 21.71 -16.76 1.25
N TYR A 1053 20.53 -16.83 1.87
CA TYR A 1053 20.17 -17.85 2.85
C TYR A 1053 18.89 -18.57 2.45
N THR A 1054 18.72 -19.80 2.88
CA THR A 1054 17.42 -20.47 2.95
C THR A 1054 16.56 -19.86 4.06
N LEU A 1055 15.25 -20.15 4.09
CA LEU A 1055 14.35 -19.62 5.12
C LEU A 1055 14.71 -20.05 6.55
N ASP A 1056 15.33 -21.23 6.73
CA ASP A 1056 15.84 -21.74 8.00
C ASP A 1056 17.24 -21.22 8.36
N GLY A 1057 17.80 -20.29 7.58
CA GLY A 1057 19.04 -19.57 7.91
C GLY A 1057 20.33 -20.26 7.52
N LYS A 1058 20.29 -21.23 6.58
CA LYS A 1058 21.50 -21.84 6.02
C LYS A 1058 21.97 -21.06 4.78
N PRO A 1059 23.28 -20.83 4.58
CA PRO A 1059 23.76 -20.21 3.36
C PRO A 1059 23.35 -20.99 2.11
N ALA A 1060 22.96 -20.29 1.06
CA ALA A 1060 22.56 -20.83 -0.24
C ALA A 1060 23.49 -20.32 -1.34
N ASP A 1061 23.81 -21.17 -2.32
CA ASP A 1061 24.62 -20.80 -3.48
C ASP A 1061 23.71 -20.34 -4.64
N PRO A 1062 23.78 -19.06 -5.07
CA PRO A 1062 22.97 -18.57 -6.18
C PRO A 1062 23.36 -19.17 -7.53
N ALA A 1063 24.50 -19.86 -7.66
CA ALA A 1063 24.91 -20.48 -8.92
C ALA A 1063 23.98 -21.64 -9.34
N GLN A 1064 23.30 -22.29 -8.39
CA GLN A 1064 22.37 -23.38 -8.62
C GLN A 1064 21.20 -23.34 -7.64
N VAL A 1065 20.09 -22.74 -8.07
CA VAL A 1065 18.87 -22.63 -7.26
C VAL A 1065 17.73 -23.37 -7.97
N GLU A 1066 17.09 -24.30 -7.28
CA GLU A 1066 15.91 -24.99 -7.83
C GLU A 1066 14.73 -24.01 -7.99
N GLN A 1067 13.97 -24.15 -9.07
CA GLN A 1067 12.76 -23.38 -9.31
C GLN A 1067 11.81 -23.46 -8.11
N ASN A 1068 11.15 -22.34 -7.80
CA ASN A 1068 10.25 -22.12 -6.66
C ASN A 1068 10.92 -22.08 -5.28
N THR A 1069 12.25 -22.21 -5.19
CA THR A 1069 12.99 -22.01 -3.93
C THR A 1069 12.87 -20.55 -3.48
N ARG A 1070 12.55 -20.37 -2.18
CA ARG A 1070 12.60 -19.07 -1.51
C ARG A 1070 13.94 -18.89 -0.84
N LEU A 1071 14.55 -17.73 -1.07
CA LEU A 1071 15.81 -17.33 -0.48
C LEU A 1071 15.65 -16.00 0.26
N ILE A 1072 16.47 -15.78 1.27
CA ILE A 1072 16.63 -14.50 1.95
C ILE A 1072 17.95 -13.89 1.49
N VAL A 1073 17.86 -12.73 0.86
CA VAL A 1073 19.04 -11.93 0.52
C VAL A 1073 19.37 -11.08 1.73
N VAL A 1074 20.56 -11.24 2.30
CA VAL A 1074 21.07 -10.44 3.41
C VAL A 1074 22.20 -9.54 2.90
N LEU A 1075 22.04 -8.24 3.11
CA LEU A 1075 22.96 -7.20 2.70
C LEU A 1075 23.56 -6.53 3.93
N THR A 1076 24.87 -6.34 3.91
CA THR A 1076 25.58 -5.59 4.95
C THR A 1076 26.35 -4.45 4.32
N ALA A 1077 26.08 -3.23 4.77
CA ALA A 1077 26.86 -2.06 4.40
C ALA A 1077 27.48 -1.43 5.64
N SER A 1078 28.70 -0.91 5.52
CA SER A 1078 29.33 -0.16 6.61
C SER A 1078 30.29 0.89 6.07
N ARG A 1079 30.28 2.07 6.68
CA ARG A 1079 31.24 3.12 6.39
C ARG A 1079 32.60 2.85 7.04
N GLU A 1080 33.68 3.25 6.36
CA GLU A 1080 35.01 3.30 6.96
C GLU A 1080 35.26 4.67 7.64
N GLY A 1081 35.68 4.67 8.92
CA GLY A 1081 36.03 5.88 9.68
C GLY A 1081 35.05 6.25 10.81
N ASN A 1082 35.28 7.39 11.48
CA ASN A 1082 34.61 7.78 12.75
C ASN A 1082 33.60 8.95 12.65
N ASP A 1083 33.22 9.39 11.45
CA ASP A 1083 32.26 10.49 11.27
C ASP A 1083 30.83 9.93 11.19
N GLN A 1084 29.91 10.53 11.96
CA GLN A 1084 28.67 9.87 12.39
C GLN A 1084 27.46 10.05 11.46
N THR A 1085 27.58 10.80 10.37
CA THR A 1085 26.43 11.17 9.53
C THR A 1085 26.67 10.89 8.05
N GLY A 1086 25.64 10.40 7.35
CA GLY A 1086 25.62 10.16 5.91
C GLY A 1086 24.19 9.86 5.43
N ASN A 1087 23.93 10.05 4.14
CA ASN A 1087 22.67 9.64 3.50
C ASN A 1087 23.00 8.53 2.51
N PHE A 1088 22.95 7.29 2.98
CA PHE A 1088 23.39 6.15 2.20
C PHE A 1088 22.22 5.58 1.41
N LEU A 1089 22.51 5.22 0.16
CA LEU A 1089 21.60 4.51 -0.70
C LEU A 1089 22.24 3.20 -1.12
N LEU A 1090 21.58 2.09 -0.77
CA LEU A 1090 21.93 0.76 -1.20
C LEU A 1090 20.97 0.33 -2.31
N VAL A 1091 21.54 -0.23 -3.37
CA VAL A 1091 20.79 -0.81 -4.49
C VAL A 1091 21.32 -2.19 -4.78
N ASP A 1092 20.44 -3.18 -4.69
CA ASP A 1092 20.72 -4.56 -5.05
C ASP A 1092 19.89 -4.92 -6.29
N ARG A 1093 20.54 -4.92 -7.45
CA ARG A 1093 19.89 -5.31 -8.71
C ARG A 1093 19.73 -6.83 -8.75
N LEU A 1094 18.53 -7.27 -9.11
CA LEU A 1094 18.19 -8.68 -9.18
C LEU A 1094 18.71 -9.30 -10.49
N PRO A 1095 19.06 -10.59 -10.48
CA PRO A 1095 19.09 -11.40 -11.69
C PRO A 1095 17.64 -11.67 -12.13
N ALA A 1096 17.39 -11.68 -13.45
CA ALA A 1096 16.05 -11.83 -14.01
C ALA A 1096 15.30 -13.13 -13.65
N GLY A 1097 16.02 -14.16 -13.19
CA GLY A 1097 15.42 -15.41 -12.70
C GLY A 1097 14.80 -15.32 -11.31
N LEU A 1098 15.05 -14.24 -10.56
CA LEU A 1098 14.52 -14.00 -9.23
C LEU A 1098 13.40 -12.96 -9.26
N GLU A 1099 12.34 -13.19 -8.47
CA GLU A 1099 11.32 -12.19 -8.17
C GLU A 1099 11.32 -11.89 -6.66
N ILE A 1100 11.17 -10.63 -6.27
CA ILE A 1100 11.05 -10.25 -4.86
C ILE A 1100 9.70 -10.74 -4.30
N GLU A 1101 9.72 -11.40 -3.14
CA GLU A 1101 8.52 -11.63 -2.34
C GLU A 1101 8.37 -10.48 -1.34
N ASN A 1102 7.33 -9.67 -1.48
CA ASN A 1102 7.17 -8.49 -0.63
C ASN A 1102 7.00 -8.88 0.85
N PRO A 1103 7.79 -8.32 1.78
CA PRO A 1103 7.77 -8.69 3.20
C PRO A 1103 6.41 -8.45 3.88
N THR A 1104 5.56 -7.55 3.37
CA THR A 1104 4.20 -7.36 3.92
C THR A 1104 3.28 -8.56 3.72
N LEU A 1105 3.53 -9.40 2.70
CA LEU A 1105 2.83 -10.67 2.47
C LEU A 1105 3.33 -11.81 3.39
N VAL A 1106 4.51 -11.64 4.00
CA VAL A 1106 5.15 -12.67 4.84
C VAL A 1106 4.86 -12.45 6.33
N ALA A 1107 4.55 -11.20 6.73
CA ALA A 1107 4.19 -10.85 8.10
C ALA A 1107 2.92 -11.56 8.62
N THR A 1108 2.02 -12.02 7.75
CA THR A 1108 0.82 -12.77 8.12
C THR A 1108 1.05 -14.27 8.32
N GLY A 1109 2.25 -14.80 8.01
CA GLY A 1109 2.44 -16.24 7.88
C GLY A 1109 3.65 -16.87 8.60
N ASN A 1110 4.65 -16.13 9.09
CA ASN A 1110 5.84 -16.79 9.63
C ASN A 1110 6.55 -16.02 10.75
N THR A 1111 6.02 -16.11 11.98
CA THR A 1111 6.69 -15.58 13.18
C THR A 1111 7.71 -16.55 13.79
N GLY A 1112 7.85 -17.78 13.25
CA GLY A 1112 8.79 -18.79 13.76
C GLY A 1112 10.10 -18.92 12.97
N SER A 1113 10.03 -19.00 11.63
CA SER A 1113 11.18 -19.40 10.79
C SER A 1113 12.28 -18.34 10.64
N LEU A 1114 11.97 -17.06 10.86
CA LEU A 1114 12.90 -15.93 10.66
C LEU A 1114 13.55 -15.44 11.96
N SER A 1115 13.38 -16.15 13.07
CA SER A 1115 13.91 -15.76 14.38
C SER A 1115 15.44 -15.65 14.44
N TRP A 1116 16.16 -16.28 13.50
CA TRP A 1116 17.60 -16.16 13.35
C TRP A 1116 18.05 -14.80 12.78
N LEU A 1117 17.14 -14.07 12.12
CA LEU A 1117 17.42 -12.80 11.47
C LEU A 1117 17.23 -11.65 12.48
N THR A 1118 18.24 -11.43 13.31
CA THR A 1118 18.27 -10.35 14.30
C THR A 1118 19.00 -9.12 13.78
N ASP A 1119 18.82 -7.99 14.48
CA ASP A 1119 19.61 -6.76 14.29
C ASP A 1119 19.48 -6.15 12.89
N LEU A 1120 18.28 -6.21 12.30
CA LEU A 1120 17.99 -5.49 11.05
C LEU A 1120 17.93 -3.99 11.30
N THR A 1121 18.44 -3.22 10.35
CA THR A 1121 18.46 -1.77 10.42
C THR A 1121 17.14 -1.19 9.95
N ASP A 1122 16.57 -0.27 10.74
CA ASP A 1122 15.43 0.53 10.31
C ASP A 1122 15.88 1.48 9.19
N VAL A 1123 15.25 1.33 8.03
CA VAL A 1123 15.54 2.15 6.85
C VAL A 1123 14.65 3.38 6.81
N THR A 1124 15.17 4.49 6.28
CA THR A 1124 14.36 5.69 6.05
C THR A 1124 13.44 5.53 4.85
N TYR A 1125 13.79 4.62 3.93
CA TYR A 1125 13.00 4.27 2.76
C TYR A 1125 13.41 2.90 2.22
N SER A 1126 12.46 2.14 1.68
CA SER A 1126 12.76 0.95 0.86
C SER A 1126 11.80 0.86 -0.32
N GLU A 1127 12.27 0.24 -1.39
CA GLU A 1127 11.51 0.01 -2.62
C GLU A 1127 11.81 -1.39 -3.15
N PHE A 1128 10.76 -2.10 -3.56
CA PHE A 1128 10.83 -3.45 -4.10
C PHE A 1128 10.35 -3.41 -5.56
N ARG A 1129 11.28 -3.31 -6.51
CA ARG A 1129 10.98 -3.31 -7.94
C ARG A 1129 11.19 -4.69 -8.56
N ASP A 1130 10.67 -4.89 -9.77
CA ASP A 1130 10.90 -6.10 -10.56
C ASP A 1130 12.40 -6.42 -10.72
N ASP A 1131 13.23 -5.39 -10.91
CA ASP A 1131 14.64 -5.53 -11.27
C ASP A 1131 15.62 -5.19 -10.14
N ARG A 1132 15.16 -4.67 -9.00
CA ARG A 1132 16.04 -4.26 -7.90
C ARG A 1132 15.32 -4.07 -6.57
N PHE A 1133 16.08 -4.27 -5.49
CA PHE A 1133 15.78 -3.76 -4.15
C PHE A 1133 16.55 -2.46 -3.92
N VAL A 1134 15.88 -1.45 -3.36
CA VAL A 1134 16.49 -0.16 -2.99
C VAL A 1134 16.22 0.11 -1.51
N ALA A 1135 17.23 0.60 -0.80
CA ALA A 1135 17.08 1.02 0.59
C ALA A 1135 17.92 2.25 0.90
N ALA A 1136 17.31 3.24 1.58
CA ALA A 1136 17.99 4.41 2.10
C ALA A 1136 18.13 4.30 3.63
N PHE A 1137 19.28 4.67 4.16
CA PHE A 1137 19.56 4.66 5.60
C PHE A 1137 20.58 5.72 5.98
N THR A 1138 20.56 6.13 7.25
CA THR A 1138 21.46 7.17 7.79
C THR A 1138 22.54 6.62 8.71
N ASP A 1139 22.35 5.40 9.20
CA ASP A 1139 23.27 4.75 10.13
C ASP A 1139 24.60 4.43 9.47
N GLN A 1140 25.69 4.43 10.26
CA GLN A 1140 27.03 4.11 9.75
C GLN A 1140 27.16 2.68 9.23
N SER A 1141 26.29 1.78 9.70
CA SER A 1141 26.20 0.40 9.24
C SER A 1141 24.74 0.01 9.09
N ALA A 1142 24.45 -0.74 8.04
CA ALA A 1142 23.13 -1.31 7.81
C ALA A 1142 23.23 -2.82 7.62
N LYS A 1143 22.31 -3.56 8.24
CA LYS A 1143 22.01 -4.96 7.94
C LYS A 1143 20.58 -5.03 7.44
N LEU A 1144 20.42 -5.36 6.16
CA LEU A 1144 19.14 -5.38 5.47
C LEU A 1144 18.85 -6.79 4.99
N ALA A 1145 17.57 -7.13 4.88
CA ALA A 1145 17.14 -8.40 4.35
C ALA A 1145 15.82 -8.31 3.62
N TYR A 1146 15.69 -9.09 2.55
CA TYR A 1146 14.45 -9.26 1.80
C TYR A 1146 14.36 -10.66 1.20
N ILE A 1147 13.15 -11.10 0.89
CA ILE A 1147 12.89 -12.45 0.37
C ILE A 1147 12.78 -12.39 -1.15
N VAL A 1148 13.33 -13.39 -1.81
CA VAL A 1148 13.22 -13.60 -3.25
C VAL A 1148 12.81 -15.04 -3.53
N ARG A 1149 12.14 -15.25 -4.66
CA ARG A 1149 11.79 -16.57 -5.19
C ARG A 1149 12.49 -16.77 -6.53
N ALA A 1150 13.07 -17.95 -6.73
CA ALA A 1150 13.53 -18.39 -8.05
C ALA A 1150 12.33 -18.80 -8.91
N VAL A 1151 12.05 -18.07 -10.00
CA VAL A 1151 10.82 -18.23 -10.78
C VAL A 1151 11.09 -18.82 -12.16
N ALA A 1152 11.97 -18.20 -12.94
CA ALA A 1152 12.19 -18.56 -14.35
C ALA A 1152 13.49 -19.37 -14.52
N PRO A 1153 13.44 -20.64 -14.96
CA PRO A 1153 14.65 -21.41 -15.25
C PRO A 1153 15.50 -20.76 -16.34
N GLY A 1154 16.82 -20.78 -16.15
CA GLY A 1154 17.74 -20.07 -17.03
C GLY A 1154 19.09 -19.74 -16.38
N HIS A 1155 19.93 -19.05 -17.15
CA HIS A 1155 21.23 -18.54 -16.73
C HIS A 1155 21.21 -17.01 -16.85
N TYR A 1156 21.53 -16.35 -15.74
CA TYR A 1156 21.36 -14.92 -15.59
C TYR A 1156 22.66 -14.29 -15.10
N ALA A 1157 22.94 -13.08 -15.59
CA ALA A 1157 23.87 -12.20 -14.92
C ALA A 1157 23.33 -11.89 -13.51
N LEU A 1158 24.18 -11.96 -12.51
CA LEU A 1158 23.88 -11.53 -11.15
C LEU A 1158 24.64 -10.21 -10.92
N PRO A 1159 24.01 -9.04 -11.12
CA PRO A 1159 24.69 -7.77 -11.00
C PRO A 1159 25.24 -7.56 -9.59
N GLY A 1160 26.33 -6.81 -9.48
CA GLY A 1160 26.86 -6.39 -8.19
C GLY A 1160 25.92 -5.41 -7.49
N ALA A 1161 25.66 -5.63 -6.20
CA ALA A 1161 25.02 -4.62 -5.37
C ALA A 1161 25.92 -3.39 -5.22
N THR A 1162 25.32 -2.21 -5.06
CA THR A 1162 26.02 -0.93 -4.88
C THR A 1162 25.54 -0.22 -3.62
N VAL A 1163 26.44 0.48 -2.94
CA VAL A 1163 26.09 1.43 -1.87
C VAL A 1163 26.88 2.72 -2.06
N GLU A 1164 26.24 3.87 -1.92
CA GLU A 1164 26.89 5.18 -2.01
C GLU A 1164 26.33 6.16 -0.98
N ASP A 1165 27.15 7.14 -0.56
CA ASP A 1165 26.66 8.36 0.09
C ASP A 1165 26.14 9.32 -0.99
N MET A 1166 24.83 9.57 -1.02
CA MET A 1166 24.14 10.32 -2.07
C MET A 1166 24.71 11.73 -2.30
N TYR A 1167 25.30 12.33 -1.27
CA TYR A 1167 25.81 13.71 -1.30
C TYR A 1167 27.32 13.80 -1.14
N ARG A 1168 27.99 12.65 -1.04
CA ARG A 1168 29.45 12.48 -1.08
C ARG A 1168 29.75 11.24 -1.91
N PRO A 1169 29.43 11.25 -3.22
CA PRO A 1169 29.44 10.05 -4.04
C PRO A 1169 30.84 9.46 -4.25
N GLU A 1170 31.92 10.13 -3.84
CA GLU A 1170 33.24 9.52 -3.72
C GLU A 1170 33.30 8.39 -2.68
N ARG A 1171 32.32 8.34 -1.77
CA ARG A 1171 32.11 7.27 -0.80
C ARG A 1171 31.14 6.24 -1.37
N ASN A 1172 31.67 5.16 -1.92
CA ASN A 1172 30.87 4.12 -2.54
C ASN A 1172 31.52 2.75 -2.43
N ALA A 1173 30.72 1.70 -2.58
CA ALA A 1173 31.20 0.36 -2.82
C ALA A 1173 30.29 -0.37 -3.81
N THR A 1174 30.90 -1.23 -4.62
CA THR A 1174 30.22 -2.01 -5.65
C THR A 1174 30.76 -3.43 -5.58
N LEU A 1175 29.86 -4.41 -5.52
CA LEU A 1175 30.22 -5.83 -5.65
C LEU A 1175 30.51 -6.17 -7.12
N ALA A 1176 31.21 -7.28 -7.36
CA ALA A 1176 31.41 -7.76 -8.72
C ALA A 1176 30.11 -8.36 -9.28
N THR A 1177 29.87 -8.18 -10.58
CA THR A 1177 28.86 -8.97 -11.31
C THR A 1177 29.32 -10.43 -11.38
N THR A 1178 28.45 -11.36 -11.00
CA THR A 1178 28.67 -12.81 -11.09
C THR A 1178 27.56 -13.44 -11.94
N THR A 1179 27.35 -14.75 -11.82
CA THR A 1179 26.26 -15.47 -12.50
C THR A 1179 25.32 -16.13 -11.50
N MET A 1180 24.08 -16.35 -11.93
CA MET A 1180 23.07 -17.11 -11.20
C MET A 1180 22.38 -18.08 -12.17
N SER A 1181 22.02 -19.27 -11.71
CA SER A 1181 21.22 -20.20 -12.50
C SER A 1181 20.01 -20.68 -11.72
N VAL A 1182 18.86 -20.68 -12.38
CA VAL A 1182 17.64 -21.31 -11.87
C VAL A 1182 17.44 -22.61 -12.62
N ILE A 1183 17.41 -23.72 -11.89
CA ILE A 1183 17.30 -25.07 -12.44
C ILE A 1183 15.84 -25.51 -12.35
N GLU A 1184 15.32 -26.09 -13.43
CA GLU A 1184 13.98 -26.68 -13.42
C GLU A 1184 13.90 -27.84 -12.42
N ARG A 1185 12.77 -27.93 -11.74
CA ARG A 1185 12.50 -28.95 -10.72
C ARG A 1185 12.08 -30.28 -11.32
#